data_AF-A0A8B9N0D7-F1
#
_entry.id   AF-A0A8B9N0D7-F1
#
_cell.length_a   1.000
_cell.length_b   1.000
_cell.length_c   1.000
_cell.angle_alpha   90.00
_cell.angle_beta   90.00
_cell.angle_gamma   90.00
#
_symmetry.space_group_name_H-M   'P 1'
#
loop_
_entity.id
_entity.type
_entity.pdbx_description
1 polymer ?
#
loop_
_entity_poly.entity_id
_entity_poly.type
_entity_poly.pdbx_seq_one_letter_code
_entity_poly.pdbx_strand_id
1 'polypeptide(L)'
;EKFWNFVEASQNVKTSEHDGSDYSSYHEMLKVACQSLSPLQQNLLKFSLSLHSYSATVQAFQQIAADEPPPKGCTLFFAVHGETTCEFDSLGNLLQAASERPKPFLFKGDHKYPVSNPESPVVILYAEVGSEEFYRYHKRLVLKAEAGEITYVLRHYIANPSKEKVYLSGYGVELAIKSTEYKAKDDTQVKGTDVNATVIDENDPIDEVQGFLFGKLRQLYPDLTEELKELRRHLVESTNEMAPLKVWQLQDLSFQTAARILTAPPVDGLMVMKDLSQNFPTKARAITKTVVSSELRAEIEENQKYFKGTLGLQPGDSALFINGLLIDLDTQDVFSLIDVLRNEARVMEGLHSLGIEGLSLHNVLKLNIQPSDSDYAVDIRSPAISWINNLEVDSRYNSWPSNVQELLRPTFPGVIRQIRKNFHNFVLIVDPTHETTGELLNVAEMFFSNHIPLRIGLVFVVNDLENIDGLQDPGVALLRAYNYVAQEMDNNYAFQTVMSIYNKVKTGDQLKVEHVVSVLEKQYPYVEVNSILGIDSAYDQNRKAARGYYEQTGVGPLPVVLFNGMPFQKDQLDPDDLETMTMHKILETTSIFQRAVYLGELSNDQDVVEYIMNQPNVVPRINSRILMSEREYLDLTGMNNFYVDDFARFTTLDSKDKTAAVANSMTYLTKKDDSFVRPVTFWIVGDFDKPSGRQLLYDAIKHQKSSNNVRIGMINNPSEDPNSQNTLVAKAIWAALQTQTSNNAKNFITKMAKEEIAKAIEAGADILEFAVGGMDINIFKEAFESPKVDFILSHAIYCRDVLKLKKGQRAVISNGRIIGPLEDSEMFNQDDFHLLENIILKTSGQKIKSQIQQLGFEEDLASDLVMKVDALLSAQPKGEARIEYHFFEERYSAVKLRPKEGETYFDVVAIVDPVTRDAQRLAPLLLVLNQLINMNLRVFMNCQSKLSDMPLKSFYRYVLEPEISFTADNNFAPGPIAKFLDMPQSPLFTLNLNTPESWMVESVRTPYDLDNIYLEEVREINMFLLLHLNSVVFPGLIFDIKTEIRISVCTSWQFSLILNGTDNSVLIINLLLLAVNIVFRRSRNSS
;
A
#
# COMPACT_ATOMS: atom_id res chain seq x y z
N GLU A 1 -16.57 -5.96 -11.80
CA GLU A 1 -17.53 -7.08 -11.67
C GLU A 1 -18.64 -6.75 -10.69
N LYS A 2 -18.43 -6.77 -9.35
CA LYS A 2 -19.48 -6.48 -8.34
C LYS A 2 -20.38 -5.26 -8.63
N PHE A 3 -19.80 -4.14 -9.10
CA PHE A 3 -20.56 -2.96 -9.50
C PHE A 3 -21.56 -3.24 -10.63
N TRP A 4 -21.13 -3.95 -11.68
CA TRP A 4 -21.98 -4.28 -12.83
C TRP A 4 -23.06 -5.30 -12.46
N ASN A 5 -22.75 -6.28 -11.60
CA ASN A 5 -23.74 -7.21 -11.07
C ASN A 5 -24.84 -6.48 -10.29
N PHE A 6 -24.46 -5.47 -9.49
CA PHE A 6 -25.42 -4.60 -8.80
C PHE A 6 -26.27 -3.78 -9.78
N VAL A 7 -25.65 -3.20 -10.81
CA VAL A 7 -26.35 -2.46 -11.87
C VAL A 7 -27.37 -3.37 -12.55
N GLU A 8 -27.01 -4.58 -12.96
CA GLU A 8 -27.93 -5.52 -13.61
C GLU A 8 -29.06 -5.97 -12.67
N ALA A 9 -28.76 -6.27 -11.41
CA ALA A 9 -29.76 -6.67 -10.42
C ALA A 9 -30.73 -5.53 -10.05
N SER A 10 -30.28 -4.28 -10.13
CA SER A 10 -31.11 -3.10 -9.83
C SER A 10 -32.20 -2.82 -10.88
N GLN A 11 -32.16 -3.50 -12.04
CA GLN A 11 -33.15 -3.34 -13.12
C GLN A 11 -34.60 -3.54 -12.68
N ASN A 12 -34.83 -4.43 -11.72
CA ASN A 12 -36.19 -4.82 -11.30
C ASN A 12 -36.76 -3.94 -10.18
N VAL A 13 -35.98 -2.98 -9.64
CA VAL A 13 -36.35 -2.24 -8.41
C VAL A 13 -37.30 -1.09 -8.69
N LYS A 14 -37.06 -0.29 -9.74
CA LYS A 14 -37.92 0.88 -10.07
C LYS A 14 -39.20 0.53 -10.86
N THR A 15 -39.37 -0.72 -11.32
CA THR A 15 -40.56 -1.16 -12.06
C THR A 15 -41.77 -1.49 -11.19
N SER A 16 -41.63 -1.59 -9.86
CA SER A 16 -42.77 -1.71 -8.95
C SER A 16 -43.31 -0.32 -8.60
N GLU A 17 -44.49 0.00 -9.14
CA GLU A 17 -45.29 1.18 -8.82
C GLU A 17 -45.47 1.37 -7.30
N HIS A 18 -44.65 2.20 -6.63
CA HIS A 18 -44.89 2.60 -5.24
C HIS A 18 -44.50 4.06 -4.96
N ASP A 19 -45.40 4.75 -4.26
CA ASP A 19 -45.26 6.11 -3.71
C ASP A 19 -43.93 6.24 -2.93
N GLY A 20 -42.94 6.86 -3.56
CA GLY A 20 -41.53 6.81 -3.18
C GLY A 20 -41.18 7.64 -1.96
N SER A 21 -41.05 6.98 -0.80
CA SER A 21 -40.28 7.52 0.32
C SER A 21 -38.79 7.16 0.19
N ASP A 22 -37.91 8.04 0.67
CA ASP A 22 -36.46 7.82 0.67
C ASP A 22 -36.08 6.54 1.42
N TYR A 23 -36.81 6.24 2.52
CA TYR A 23 -36.64 5.04 3.32
C TYR A 23 -36.83 3.75 2.51
N SER A 24 -37.92 3.65 1.72
CA SER A 24 -38.19 2.45 0.91
C SER A 24 -37.11 2.26 -0.15
N SER A 25 -36.72 3.35 -0.82
CA SER A 25 -35.68 3.34 -1.86
C SER A 25 -34.33 2.88 -1.30
N TYR A 26 -33.95 3.39 -0.12
CA TYR A 26 -32.72 3.01 0.57
C TYR A 26 -32.69 1.52 0.92
N HIS A 27 -33.76 1.00 1.54
CA HIS A 27 -33.81 -0.39 1.96
C HIS A 27 -33.87 -1.38 0.79
N GLU A 28 -34.54 -1.04 -0.30
CA GLU A 28 -34.55 -1.86 -1.51
C GLU A 28 -33.19 -1.92 -2.19
N MET A 29 -32.52 -0.76 -2.34
CA MET A 29 -31.16 -0.71 -2.89
C MET A 29 -30.17 -1.47 -2.00
N LEU A 30 -30.27 -1.34 -0.68
CA LEU A 30 -29.49 -2.13 0.25
C LEU A 30 -29.77 -3.63 0.07
N LYS A 31 -31.04 -4.05 -0.04
CA LYS A 31 -31.39 -5.46 -0.22
C LYS A 31 -30.77 -6.06 -1.48
N VAL A 32 -30.73 -5.31 -2.58
CA VAL A 32 -30.05 -5.75 -3.82
C VAL A 32 -28.53 -5.83 -3.60
N ALA A 33 -27.91 -4.82 -2.99
CA ALA A 33 -26.49 -4.83 -2.70
C ALA A 33 -26.08 -5.98 -1.77
N CYS A 34 -26.90 -6.28 -0.75
CA CYS A 34 -26.66 -7.35 0.22
C CYS A 34 -26.62 -8.75 -0.40
N GLN A 35 -27.16 -8.97 -1.62
CA GLN A 35 -27.08 -10.27 -2.28
C GLN A 35 -25.66 -10.66 -2.67
N SER A 36 -24.77 -9.68 -2.91
CA SER A 36 -23.40 -9.90 -3.35
C SER A 36 -22.34 -9.57 -2.29
N LEU A 37 -22.76 -9.13 -1.09
CA LEU A 37 -21.88 -8.65 -0.03
C LEU A 37 -22.00 -9.51 1.24
N SER A 38 -20.87 -9.72 1.93
CA SER A 38 -20.86 -10.38 3.24
C SER A 38 -21.52 -9.52 4.33
N PRO A 39 -21.96 -10.09 5.46
CA PRO A 39 -22.57 -9.32 6.56
C PRO A 39 -21.67 -8.16 7.06
N LEU A 40 -20.36 -8.38 7.14
CA LEU A 40 -19.39 -7.35 7.52
C LEU A 40 -19.30 -6.24 6.45
N GLN A 41 -19.23 -6.61 5.17
CA GLN A 41 -19.24 -5.63 4.07
C GLN A 41 -20.54 -4.82 4.02
N GLN A 42 -21.67 -5.42 4.39
CA GLN A 42 -22.96 -4.72 4.49
C GLN A 42 -22.95 -3.64 5.58
N ASN A 43 -22.40 -3.94 6.76
CA ASN A 43 -22.26 -2.94 7.83
C ASN A 43 -21.31 -1.80 7.42
N LEU A 44 -20.18 -2.14 6.79
CA LEU A 44 -19.24 -1.13 6.27
C LEU A 44 -19.85 -0.29 5.14
N LEU A 45 -20.74 -0.86 4.32
CA LEU A 45 -21.50 -0.13 3.30
C LEU A 45 -22.44 0.88 3.96
N LYS A 46 -23.25 0.46 4.94
CA LYS A 46 -24.15 1.35 5.68
C LYS A 46 -23.41 2.52 6.31
N PHE A 47 -22.25 2.27 6.91
CA PHE A 47 -21.42 3.30 7.50
C PHE A 47 -20.82 4.25 6.45
N SER A 48 -20.35 3.72 5.32
CA SER A 48 -19.85 4.53 4.22
C SER A 48 -20.93 5.45 3.62
N LEU A 49 -22.19 4.99 3.61
CA LEU A 49 -23.35 5.78 3.18
C LEU A 49 -23.67 6.87 4.20
N SER A 50 -23.66 6.56 5.50
CA SER A 50 -23.80 7.54 6.60
C SER A 50 -22.75 8.66 6.52
N LEU A 51 -21.51 8.31 6.17
CA LEU A 51 -20.41 9.27 6.01
C LEU A 51 -20.41 10.04 4.70
N HIS A 52 -21.27 9.69 3.74
CA HIS A 52 -21.32 10.30 2.42
C HIS A 52 -19.99 10.26 1.65
N SER A 53 -19.14 9.26 1.89
CA SER A 53 -17.74 9.23 1.41
C SER A 53 -17.58 9.28 -0.12
N TYR A 54 -18.50 8.69 -0.87
CA TYR A 54 -18.45 8.67 -2.35
C TYR A 54 -19.19 9.84 -3.01
N SER A 55 -19.82 10.73 -2.24
CA SER A 55 -20.59 11.87 -2.79
C SER A 55 -19.71 12.82 -3.59
N ALA A 56 -18.45 13.02 -3.15
CA ALA A 56 -17.48 13.83 -3.87
C ALA A 56 -17.11 13.24 -5.24
N THR A 57 -17.02 11.91 -5.35
CA THR A 57 -16.75 11.22 -6.62
C THR A 57 -17.91 11.38 -7.59
N VAL A 58 -19.15 11.27 -7.11
CA VAL A 58 -20.35 11.50 -7.94
C VAL A 58 -20.39 12.96 -8.42
N GLN A 59 -20.11 13.92 -7.53
CA GLN A 59 -20.03 15.33 -7.90
C GLN A 59 -18.92 15.62 -8.92
N ALA A 60 -17.78 14.91 -8.85
CA ALA A 60 -16.72 15.03 -9.83
C ALA A 60 -17.18 14.63 -11.24
N PHE A 61 -17.99 13.56 -11.37
CA PHE A 61 -18.58 13.20 -12.67
C PHE A 61 -19.56 14.25 -13.20
N GLN A 62 -20.35 14.88 -12.32
CA GLN A 62 -21.23 15.99 -12.72
C GLN A 62 -20.42 17.21 -13.19
N GLN A 63 -19.29 17.49 -12.53
CA GLN A 63 -18.37 18.55 -12.93
C GLN A 63 -17.77 18.26 -14.32
N ILE A 64 -17.30 17.04 -14.54
CA ILE A 64 -16.77 16.60 -15.85
C ILE A 64 -17.84 16.71 -16.95
N ALA A 65 -19.07 16.30 -16.65
CA ALA A 65 -20.19 16.44 -17.59
C ALA A 65 -20.60 17.90 -17.84
N ALA A 66 -20.26 18.84 -16.95
CA ALA A 66 -20.43 20.26 -17.19
C ALA A 66 -19.33 20.81 -18.13
N ASP A 67 -18.13 20.24 -18.08
CA ASP A 67 -17.01 20.58 -18.97
C ASP A 67 -17.16 19.95 -20.37
N GLU A 68 -17.72 18.74 -20.45
CA GLU A 68 -18.11 18.03 -21.68
C GLU A 68 -19.64 18.03 -21.85
N PRO A 69 -20.26 19.18 -22.21
CA PRO A 69 -21.71 19.32 -22.13
C PRO A 69 -22.43 18.36 -23.08
N PRO A 70 -23.56 17.79 -22.65
CA PRO A 70 -24.41 17.00 -23.53
C PRO A 70 -25.02 17.87 -24.65
N PRO A 71 -25.41 17.25 -25.78
CA PRO A 71 -26.30 17.88 -26.74
C PRO A 71 -27.59 18.37 -26.06
N LYS A 72 -28.17 19.48 -26.56
CA LYS A 72 -29.30 20.15 -25.91
C LYS A 72 -30.51 19.21 -25.77
N GLY A 73 -31.01 19.06 -24.54
CA GLY A 73 -32.26 18.34 -24.23
C GLY A 73 -32.09 16.87 -23.87
N CYS A 74 -30.86 16.39 -23.66
CA CYS A 74 -30.60 14.99 -23.34
C CYS A 74 -30.52 14.72 -21.84
N THR A 75 -31.24 13.69 -21.39
CA THR A 75 -31.16 13.11 -20.05
C THR A 75 -29.95 12.19 -19.89
N LEU A 76 -29.51 11.58 -20.99
CA LEU A 76 -28.43 10.60 -21.10
C LEU A 76 -27.67 10.84 -22.40
N PHE A 77 -26.34 10.70 -22.36
CA PHE A 77 -25.51 10.86 -23.55
C PHE A 77 -24.29 9.93 -23.54
N PHE A 78 -23.78 9.66 -24.74
CA PHE A 78 -22.57 8.88 -25.00
C PHE A 78 -21.45 9.84 -25.37
N ALA A 79 -20.24 9.59 -24.87
CA ALA A 79 -19.02 10.26 -25.29
C ALA A 79 -18.05 9.24 -25.91
N VAL A 80 -17.60 9.51 -27.13
CA VAL A 80 -16.61 8.70 -27.86
C VAL A 80 -15.47 9.61 -28.28
N HIS A 81 -14.29 9.43 -27.67
CA HIS A 81 -13.06 10.17 -27.99
C HIS A 81 -13.31 11.70 -28.18
N GLY A 82 -14.01 12.31 -27.22
CA GLY A 82 -14.31 13.75 -27.18
C GLY A 82 -15.58 14.23 -27.89
N GLU A 83 -16.25 13.41 -28.70
CA GLU A 83 -17.55 13.77 -29.30
C GLU A 83 -18.71 13.17 -28.53
N THR A 84 -19.76 13.96 -28.33
CA THR A 84 -20.96 13.57 -27.57
C THR A 84 -22.18 13.36 -28.48
N THR A 85 -22.98 12.33 -28.20
CA THR A 85 -24.26 12.09 -28.87
C THR A 85 -25.29 11.52 -27.91
N CYS A 86 -26.57 11.76 -28.16
CA CYS A 86 -27.67 11.16 -27.39
C CYS A 86 -28.34 10.01 -28.15
N GLU A 87 -28.10 9.91 -29.46
CA GLU A 87 -28.73 8.91 -30.32
C GLU A 87 -27.81 7.71 -30.51
N PHE A 88 -28.31 6.52 -30.18
CA PHE A 88 -27.55 5.29 -30.33
C PHE A 88 -27.16 4.99 -31.79
N ASP A 89 -27.99 5.39 -32.75
CA ASP A 89 -27.77 5.09 -34.17
C ASP A 89 -26.55 5.83 -34.75
N SER A 90 -26.23 7.02 -34.22
CA SER A 90 -25.02 7.77 -34.56
C SER A 90 -23.73 7.17 -34.01
N LEU A 91 -23.81 6.26 -33.03
CA LEU A 91 -22.64 5.66 -32.37
C LEU A 91 -21.79 4.85 -33.35
N GLY A 92 -22.41 4.19 -34.34
CA GLY A 92 -21.69 3.44 -35.36
C GLY A 92 -20.73 4.30 -36.19
N ASN A 93 -21.15 5.51 -36.54
CA ASN A 93 -20.31 6.46 -37.29
C ASN A 93 -19.17 7.00 -36.42
N LEU A 94 -19.46 7.30 -35.14
CA LEU A 94 -18.46 7.79 -34.19
C LEU A 94 -17.36 6.75 -33.90
N LEU A 95 -17.73 5.46 -33.83
CA LEU A 95 -16.78 4.36 -33.63
C LEU A 95 -15.81 4.21 -34.81
N GLN A 96 -16.26 4.46 -36.05
CA GLN A 96 -15.39 4.43 -37.23
C GLN A 96 -14.41 5.62 -37.24
N ALA A 97 -14.85 6.81 -36.82
CA ALA A 97 -14.03 8.00 -36.70
C ALA A 97 -13.19 8.06 -35.41
N ALA A 98 -13.28 7.05 -34.53
CA ALA A 98 -12.58 7.04 -33.24
C ALA A 98 -11.07 6.81 -33.39
N SER A 99 -10.64 6.06 -34.41
CA SER A 99 -9.22 5.76 -34.68
C SER A 99 -8.38 7.00 -34.99
N GLU A 100 -9.00 8.07 -35.48
CA GLU A 100 -8.34 9.34 -35.84
C GLU A 100 -8.16 10.26 -34.62
N ARG A 101 -8.77 9.94 -33.47
CA ARG A 101 -8.83 10.79 -32.27
C ARG A 101 -8.12 10.13 -31.09
N PRO A 102 -7.48 10.92 -30.20
CA PRO A 102 -6.82 10.37 -29.02
C PRO A 102 -7.83 9.68 -28.10
N LYS A 103 -7.42 8.55 -27.51
CA LYS A 103 -8.23 7.84 -26.52
C LYS A 103 -8.47 8.75 -25.30
N PRO A 104 -9.70 8.77 -24.75
CA PRO A 104 -10.01 9.58 -23.57
C PRO A 104 -9.24 9.07 -22.35
N PHE A 105 -8.86 9.98 -21.47
CA PHE A 105 -8.29 9.62 -20.17
C PHE A 105 -9.37 9.02 -19.28
N LEU A 106 -9.09 7.84 -18.72
CA LEU A 106 -9.98 7.14 -17.78
C LEU A 106 -9.54 7.44 -16.35
N PHE A 107 -10.45 7.92 -15.53
CA PHE A 107 -10.19 8.22 -14.12
C PHE A 107 -10.27 6.95 -13.28
N LYS A 108 -9.59 6.93 -12.12
CA LYS A 108 -9.65 5.81 -11.17
C LYS A 108 -11.08 5.48 -10.70
N GLY A 109 -11.96 6.48 -10.67
CA GLY A 109 -13.37 6.30 -10.31
C GLY A 109 -14.24 5.72 -11.43
N ASP A 110 -13.74 5.67 -12.68
CA ASP A 110 -14.54 5.19 -13.81
C ASP A 110 -14.80 3.68 -13.72
N HIS A 111 -16.05 3.28 -13.97
CA HIS A 111 -16.42 1.89 -14.00
C HIS A 111 -16.25 1.32 -15.42
N LYS A 112 -15.17 0.57 -15.64
CA LYS A 112 -14.90 -0.15 -16.89
C LYS A 112 -15.61 -1.51 -16.92
N TYR A 113 -16.21 -1.87 -18.04
CA TYR A 113 -16.79 -3.20 -18.23
C TYR A 113 -15.68 -4.27 -18.36
N PRO A 114 -15.81 -5.45 -17.72
CA PRO A 114 -14.72 -6.44 -17.61
C PRO A 114 -14.21 -6.95 -18.97
N VAL A 115 -15.13 -7.23 -19.90
CA VAL A 115 -14.78 -7.69 -21.26
C VAL A 115 -14.36 -6.49 -22.09
N SER A 116 -13.06 -6.22 -22.15
CA SER A 116 -12.53 -5.06 -22.88
C SER A 116 -11.20 -5.38 -23.56
N ASN A 117 -11.15 -5.15 -24.87
CA ASN A 117 -9.93 -5.21 -25.64
C ASN A 117 -9.20 -3.85 -25.51
N PRO A 118 -7.91 -3.79 -25.09
CA PRO A 118 -7.18 -2.53 -24.98
C PRO A 118 -7.13 -1.72 -26.30
N GLU A 119 -7.24 -2.40 -27.44
CA GLU A 119 -7.23 -1.79 -28.77
C GLU A 119 -8.58 -1.23 -29.21
N SER A 120 -9.69 -1.60 -28.54
CA SER A 120 -11.02 -1.15 -28.95
C SER A 120 -11.28 0.32 -28.59
N PRO A 121 -12.10 1.03 -29.38
CA PRO A 121 -12.51 2.40 -29.07
C PRO A 121 -13.27 2.47 -27.73
N VAL A 122 -13.05 3.56 -26.99
CA VAL A 122 -13.65 3.77 -25.67
C VAL A 122 -14.98 4.52 -25.80
N VAL A 123 -16.04 3.94 -25.24
CA VAL A 123 -17.38 4.52 -25.19
C VAL A 123 -17.76 4.77 -23.73
N ILE A 124 -17.97 6.04 -23.39
CA ILE A 124 -18.37 6.47 -22.04
C ILE A 124 -19.86 6.81 -22.06
N LEU A 125 -20.63 6.17 -21.20
CA LEU A 125 -22.05 6.46 -20.98
C LEU A 125 -22.21 7.37 -19.76
N TYR A 126 -22.86 8.52 -19.94
CA TYR A 126 -23.28 9.40 -18.87
C TYR A 126 -24.77 9.20 -18.60
N ALA A 127 -25.11 8.63 -17.45
CA ALA A 127 -26.50 8.26 -17.13
C ALA A 127 -26.80 8.21 -15.62
N GLU A 128 -28.10 8.30 -15.30
CA GLU A 128 -28.62 7.99 -13.97
C GLU A 128 -28.98 6.49 -13.88
N VAL A 129 -28.36 5.79 -12.93
CA VAL A 129 -28.63 4.38 -12.66
C VAL A 129 -30.05 4.22 -12.11
N GLY A 130 -30.77 3.23 -12.63
CA GLY A 130 -32.17 2.97 -12.27
C GLY A 130 -33.19 3.52 -13.27
N SER A 131 -32.81 4.41 -14.18
CA SER A 131 -33.74 4.87 -15.24
C SER A 131 -34.00 3.77 -16.27
N GLU A 132 -35.22 3.69 -16.81
CA GLU A 132 -35.57 2.70 -17.85
C GLU A 132 -34.74 2.89 -19.13
N GLU A 133 -34.48 4.15 -19.50
CA GLU A 133 -33.65 4.52 -20.66
C GLU A 133 -32.21 4.01 -20.50
N PHE A 134 -31.64 4.12 -19.30
CA PHE A 134 -30.31 3.59 -18.99
C PHE A 134 -30.25 2.08 -19.25
N TYR A 135 -31.19 1.29 -18.72
CA TYR A 135 -31.15 -0.17 -18.90
C TYR A 135 -31.29 -0.60 -20.36
N ARG A 136 -32.08 0.14 -21.15
CA ARG A 136 -32.24 -0.13 -22.59
C ARG A 136 -30.93 0.03 -23.36
N TYR A 137 -30.20 1.11 -23.10
CA TYR A 137 -28.91 1.38 -23.75
C TYR A 137 -27.77 0.53 -23.18
N HIS A 138 -27.78 0.29 -21.87
CA HIS A 138 -26.82 -0.57 -21.19
C HIS A 138 -26.79 -1.98 -21.82
N LYS A 139 -27.95 -2.63 -22.00
CA LYS A 139 -28.02 -3.97 -22.65
C LYS A 139 -27.40 -4.00 -24.04
N ARG A 140 -27.57 -2.94 -24.83
CA ARG A 140 -26.99 -2.86 -26.19
C ARG A 140 -25.48 -2.66 -26.17
N LEU A 141 -24.97 -1.87 -25.23
CA LEU A 141 -23.54 -1.63 -25.05
C LEU A 141 -22.83 -2.87 -24.51
N VAL A 142 -23.46 -3.62 -23.60
CA VAL A 142 -22.94 -4.89 -23.09
C VAL A 142 -22.73 -5.88 -24.24
N LEU A 143 -23.72 -6.08 -25.12
CA LEU A 143 -23.58 -6.96 -26.29
C LEU A 143 -22.41 -6.56 -27.21
N LYS A 144 -22.18 -5.26 -27.39
CA LYS A 144 -21.03 -4.75 -28.18
C LYS A 144 -19.70 -4.92 -27.45
N ALA A 145 -19.67 -4.77 -26.14
CA ALA A 145 -18.48 -4.97 -25.32
C ALA A 145 -18.10 -6.46 -25.27
N GLU A 146 -19.07 -7.37 -25.12
CA GLU A 146 -18.89 -8.83 -25.17
C GLU A 146 -18.37 -9.30 -26.54
N ALA A 147 -18.83 -8.68 -27.63
CA ALA A 147 -18.30 -8.91 -28.97
C ALA A 147 -16.87 -8.36 -29.17
N GLY A 148 -16.32 -7.63 -28.20
CA GLY A 148 -14.97 -7.04 -28.26
C GLY A 148 -14.87 -5.79 -29.14
N GLU A 149 -15.99 -5.23 -29.59
CA GLU A 149 -16.01 -4.07 -30.50
C GLU A 149 -15.68 -2.75 -29.78
N ILE A 150 -16.04 -2.64 -28.48
CA ILE A 150 -15.91 -1.40 -27.71
C ILE A 150 -15.36 -1.66 -26.31
N THR A 151 -14.74 -0.64 -25.73
CA THR A 151 -14.46 -0.58 -24.29
C THR A 151 -15.54 0.29 -23.64
N TYR A 152 -16.45 -0.35 -22.90
CA TYR A 152 -17.59 0.33 -22.27
C TYR A 152 -17.25 0.86 -20.87
N VAL A 153 -17.57 2.13 -20.61
CA VAL A 153 -17.37 2.83 -19.33
C VAL A 153 -18.66 3.54 -18.91
N LEU A 154 -18.99 3.55 -17.62
CA LEU A 154 -20.13 4.29 -17.05
C LEU A 154 -19.65 5.43 -16.13
N ARG A 155 -20.22 6.63 -16.34
CA ARG A 155 -20.12 7.80 -15.45
C ARG A 155 -21.51 8.23 -15.00
N HIS A 156 -21.63 8.61 -13.72
CA HIS A 156 -22.90 9.07 -13.17
C HIS A 156 -23.23 10.48 -13.67
N TYR A 157 -24.44 10.67 -14.18
CA TYR A 157 -24.93 11.96 -14.65
C TYR A 157 -26.40 12.15 -14.29
N ILE A 158 -26.75 13.36 -13.87
CA ILE A 158 -28.11 13.75 -13.49
C ILE A 158 -28.38 15.08 -14.18
N ALA A 159 -29.37 15.10 -15.08
CA ALA A 159 -29.67 16.29 -15.89
C ALA A 159 -30.08 17.50 -15.04
N ASN A 160 -30.87 17.28 -13.98
CA ASN A 160 -31.37 18.32 -13.08
C ASN A 160 -31.03 17.98 -11.61
N PRO A 161 -29.84 18.33 -11.11
CA PRO A 161 -29.47 18.05 -9.72
C PRO A 161 -30.30 18.88 -8.72
N SER A 162 -30.57 18.30 -7.54
CA SER A 162 -31.21 19.03 -6.44
C SER A 162 -30.35 20.20 -5.97
N LYS A 163 -31.00 21.27 -5.50
CA LYS A 163 -30.32 22.44 -4.91
C LYS A 163 -30.02 22.27 -3.41
N GLU A 164 -30.50 21.19 -2.80
CA GLU A 164 -30.27 20.90 -1.39
C GLU A 164 -28.81 20.54 -1.14
N LYS A 165 -28.26 21.06 -0.03
CA LYS A 165 -26.89 20.79 0.36
C LYS A 165 -26.83 19.55 1.25
N VAL A 166 -25.79 18.75 1.08
CA VAL A 166 -25.53 17.54 1.88
C VAL A 166 -24.91 17.92 3.23
N TYR A 167 -25.40 17.32 4.31
CA TYR A 167 -24.80 17.39 5.63
C TYR A 167 -23.69 16.35 5.77
N LEU A 168 -22.56 16.73 6.35
CA LEU A 168 -21.37 15.87 6.43
C LEU A 168 -21.15 15.39 7.86
N SER A 169 -20.42 14.29 8.03
CA SER A 169 -19.99 13.72 9.32
C SER A 169 -18.49 13.46 9.34
N GLY A 170 -17.95 13.11 10.51
CA GLY A 170 -16.52 12.82 10.70
C GLY A 170 -15.73 13.99 11.31
N TYR A 171 -16.42 15.01 11.85
CA TYR A 171 -15.81 16.14 12.53
C TYR A 171 -16.19 16.19 14.02
N GLY A 172 -15.37 16.83 14.81
CA GLY A 172 -15.61 17.16 16.21
C GLY A 172 -16.01 18.62 16.39
N VAL A 173 -16.88 18.88 17.34
CA VAL A 173 -17.21 20.22 17.82
C VAL A 173 -16.78 20.32 19.28
N GLU A 174 -15.99 21.34 19.58
CA GLU A 174 -15.52 21.66 20.92
C GLU A 174 -16.11 23.01 21.35
N LEU A 175 -16.68 23.08 22.54
CA LEU A 175 -17.01 24.31 23.24
C LEU A 175 -16.03 24.47 24.40
N ALA A 176 -14.99 25.27 24.17
CA ALA A 176 -13.97 25.54 25.17
C ALA A 176 -14.46 26.61 26.14
N ILE A 177 -14.28 26.37 27.45
CA ILE A 177 -14.56 27.37 28.47
C ILE A 177 -13.48 28.43 28.38
N LYS A 178 -13.88 29.65 28.03
CA LYS A 178 -13.01 30.82 28.07
C LYS A 178 -12.90 31.25 29.53
N SER A 179 -11.77 30.93 30.14
CA SER A 179 -11.45 31.34 31.51
C SER A 179 -11.55 32.87 31.61
N THR A 180 -12.51 33.38 32.37
CA THR A 180 -12.68 34.80 32.68
C THR A 180 -11.77 35.26 33.84
N GLU A 181 -10.70 34.53 34.16
CA GLU A 181 -9.81 34.84 35.28
C GLU A 181 -8.44 35.41 34.85
N TYR A 182 -8.29 36.71 35.10
CA TYR A 182 -7.13 37.42 35.67
C TYR A 182 -5.71 37.19 35.08
N LYS A 183 -5.36 37.99 34.07
CA LYS A 183 -4.10 38.74 34.09
C LYS A 183 -4.44 40.23 33.95
N ALA A 184 -4.03 41.03 34.94
CA ALA A 184 -4.17 42.48 35.02
C ALA A 184 -5.54 43.04 35.47
N LYS A 185 -5.83 42.88 36.78
CA LYS A 185 -6.20 44.01 37.65
C LYS A 185 -5.87 43.65 39.10
N ASP A 186 -4.70 44.12 39.52
CA ASP A 186 -4.32 44.48 40.89
C ASP A 186 -4.54 43.44 42.01
N ASP A 187 -3.51 42.61 42.24
CA ASP A 187 -3.35 41.74 43.43
C ASP A 187 -3.01 42.54 44.72
N THR A 188 -3.47 43.79 44.83
CA THR A 188 -3.32 44.57 46.06
C THR A 188 -4.68 44.98 46.62
N GLN A 189 -4.97 44.43 47.80
CA GLN A 189 -6.18 44.60 48.63
C GLN A 189 -7.36 43.65 48.37
N VAL A 190 -7.14 42.35 48.62
CA VAL A 190 -8.19 41.55 49.29
C VAL A 190 -8.09 41.81 50.79
N LYS A 191 -8.60 42.97 51.23
CA LYS A 191 -9.08 43.08 52.62
C LYS A 191 -10.38 42.31 52.69
N GLY A 192 -10.45 41.39 53.66
CA GLY A 192 -11.58 40.50 53.89
C GLY A 192 -12.93 41.16 53.64
N THR A 193 -13.59 40.69 52.61
CA THR A 193 -15.04 40.72 52.53
C THR A 193 -15.45 39.27 52.36
N ASP A 194 -15.53 38.57 53.50
CA ASP A 194 -16.44 37.45 53.64
C ASP A 194 -17.80 37.95 53.16
N VAL A 195 -18.16 37.59 51.93
CA VAL A 195 -19.54 37.68 51.50
C VAL A 195 -20.25 36.59 52.30
N ASN A 196 -20.85 37.00 53.42
CA ASN A 196 -21.82 36.24 54.19
C ASN A 196 -22.99 35.83 53.28
N ALA A 197 -22.79 34.80 52.48
CA ALA A 197 -23.82 34.18 51.64
C ALA A 197 -24.01 32.69 51.96
N THR A 198 -23.47 32.19 53.08
CA THR A 198 -23.81 30.88 53.65
C THR A 198 -23.77 30.87 55.18
N VAL A 199 -24.27 31.92 55.83
CA VAL A 199 -24.74 31.81 57.22
C VAL A 199 -26.08 32.53 57.33
N ILE A 200 -27.05 32.06 56.55
CA ILE A 200 -28.45 32.22 56.99
C ILE A 200 -28.55 31.34 58.23
N ASP A 201 -28.80 31.98 59.38
CA ASP A 201 -28.97 31.33 60.67
C ASP A 201 -29.95 30.15 60.51
N GLU A 202 -29.70 29.02 61.17
CA GLU A 202 -30.49 27.79 60.95
C GLU A 202 -31.99 27.97 61.27
N ASN A 203 -32.36 29.11 61.88
CA ASN A 203 -33.71 29.52 62.27
C ASN A 203 -34.35 30.60 61.37
N ASP A 204 -33.75 30.99 60.24
CA ASP A 204 -34.32 32.04 59.39
C ASP A 204 -35.51 31.52 58.54
N PRO A 205 -36.71 32.10 58.63
CA PRO A 205 -37.90 31.63 57.90
C PRO A 205 -37.83 31.82 56.38
N ILE A 206 -36.81 32.50 55.84
CA ILE A 206 -36.63 32.82 54.41
C ILE A 206 -35.40 32.10 53.82
N ASP A 207 -35.05 30.92 54.34
CA ASP A 207 -34.01 30.03 53.76
C ASP A 207 -34.51 29.43 52.43
N GLU A 208 -34.39 30.19 51.35
CA GLU A 208 -34.80 29.80 49.99
C GLU A 208 -33.60 29.30 49.17
N VAL A 209 -33.67 28.06 48.67
CA VAL A 209 -32.69 27.48 47.73
C VAL A 209 -33.45 26.87 46.55
N GLN A 210 -33.22 27.38 45.33
CA GLN A 210 -33.89 26.95 44.08
C GLN A 210 -35.44 26.90 44.17
N GLY A 211 -36.07 27.90 44.78
CA GLY A 211 -37.53 27.96 44.94
C GLY A 211 -38.10 27.11 46.08
N PHE A 212 -37.25 26.39 46.83
CA PHE A 212 -37.65 25.67 48.04
C PHE A 212 -37.38 26.51 49.29
N LEU A 213 -38.42 26.78 50.08
CA LEU A 213 -38.33 27.44 51.38
C LEU A 213 -38.05 26.41 52.49
N PHE A 214 -36.77 26.12 52.71
CA PHE A 214 -36.31 25.15 53.71
C PHE A 214 -36.69 25.52 55.15
N GLY A 215 -36.87 26.81 55.43
CA GLY A 215 -37.41 27.28 56.72
C GLY A 215 -38.84 26.80 56.98
N LYS A 216 -39.72 26.84 55.97
CA LYS A 216 -41.10 26.31 56.07
C LYS A 216 -41.16 24.79 56.01
N LEU A 217 -40.33 24.16 55.18
CA LEU A 217 -40.30 22.70 55.05
C LEU A 217 -39.88 22.01 56.35
N ARG A 218 -38.92 22.59 57.09
CA ARG A 218 -38.52 22.10 58.42
C ARG A 218 -39.62 22.25 59.48
N GLN A 219 -40.48 23.26 59.36
CA GLN A 219 -41.63 23.44 60.26
C GLN A 219 -42.78 22.46 59.96
N LEU A 220 -42.97 22.09 58.69
CA LEU A 220 -44.05 21.20 58.25
C LEU A 220 -43.70 19.71 58.42
N TYR A 221 -42.43 19.34 58.30
CA TYR A 221 -41.95 17.96 58.38
C TYR A 221 -40.76 17.83 59.34
N PRO A 222 -40.99 17.92 60.67
CA PRO A 222 -39.93 17.85 61.68
C PRO A 222 -39.21 16.48 61.72
N ASP A 223 -39.88 15.40 61.33
CA ASP A 223 -39.32 14.04 61.32
C ASP A 223 -38.28 13.81 60.20
N LEU A 224 -38.26 14.65 59.15
CA LEU A 224 -37.40 14.51 57.96
C LEU A 224 -36.28 15.56 57.92
N THR A 225 -35.91 16.10 59.08
CA THR A 225 -34.96 17.23 59.18
C THR A 225 -33.56 16.90 58.68
N GLU A 226 -33.06 15.68 58.90
CA GLU A 226 -31.75 15.25 58.39
C GLU A 226 -31.75 15.05 56.87
N GLU A 227 -32.82 14.50 56.31
CA GLU A 227 -32.97 14.31 54.86
C GLU A 227 -33.17 15.66 54.14
N LEU A 228 -33.88 16.61 54.76
CA LEU A 228 -34.01 17.99 54.26
C LEU A 228 -32.67 18.73 54.31
N LYS A 229 -31.82 18.47 55.31
CA LYS A 229 -30.45 19.01 55.34
C LYS A 229 -29.59 18.41 54.22
N GLU A 230 -29.72 17.11 53.97
CA GLU A 230 -28.99 16.44 52.90
C GLU A 230 -29.44 16.91 51.51
N LEU A 231 -30.75 17.09 51.30
CA LEU A 231 -31.33 17.69 50.09
C LEU A 231 -30.90 19.15 49.91
N ARG A 232 -30.91 19.95 50.99
CA ARG A 232 -30.42 21.34 50.96
C ARG A 232 -28.95 21.40 50.57
N ARG A 233 -28.12 20.54 51.16
CA ARG A 233 -26.70 20.38 50.80
C ARG A 233 -26.55 19.99 49.34
N HIS A 234 -27.35 19.04 48.86
CA HIS A 234 -27.36 18.62 47.46
C HIS A 234 -27.74 19.76 46.51
N LEU A 235 -28.76 20.56 46.86
CA LEU A 235 -29.20 21.70 46.04
C LEU A 235 -28.18 22.84 46.03
N VAL A 236 -27.59 23.17 47.19
CA VAL A 236 -26.50 24.16 47.29
C VAL A 236 -25.26 23.69 46.51
N GLU A 237 -24.97 22.39 46.53
CA GLU A 237 -23.91 21.78 45.73
C GLU A 237 -24.22 21.83 44.23
N SER A 238 -25.48 21.62 43.82
CA SER A 238 -25.93 21.74 42.41
C SER A 238 -25.91 23.18 41.88
N THR A 239 -26.05 24.19 42.74
CA THR A 239 -25.87 25.60 42.33
C THR A 239 -24.41 25.99 42.09
N ASN A 240 -23.42 25.20 42.54
CA ASN A 240 -21.99 25.49 42.45
C ASN A 240 -21.23 24.42 41.64
N GLU A 241 -21.81 23.95 40.53
CA GLU A 241 -21.25 22.88 39.70
C GLU A 241 -19.90 23.23 39.06
N MET A 242 -19.60 24.51 38.81
CA MET A 242 -18.34 24.97 38.18
C MET A 242 -17.44 25.82 39.10
N ALA A 243 -17.55 25.65 40.42
CA ALA A 243 -16.57 26.25 41.33
C ALA A 243 -15.17 25.64 41.12
N PRO A 244 -14.08 26.44 41.16
CA PRO A 244 -12.73 25.96 40.88
C PRO A 244 -12.28 24.89 41.89
N LEU A 245 -11.71 23.79 41.37
CA LEU A 245 -11.18 22.69 42.18
C LEU A 245 -9.84 23.07 42.83
N LYS A 246 -9.57 22.55 44.03
CA LYS A 246 -8.28 22.75 44.70
C LYS A 246 -7.21 21.83 44.10
N VAL A 247 -5.95 22.28 44.07
CA VAL A 247 -4.82 21.56 43.47
C VAL A 247 -4.67 20.10 43.97
N TRP A 248 -4.88 19.84 45.26
CA TRP A 248 -4.78 18.47 45.80
C TRP A 248 -5.91 17.54 45.32
N GLN A 249 -7.06 18.07 44.92
CA GLN A 249 -8.18 17.30 44.37
C GLN A 249 -7.94 16.92 42.90
N LEU A 250 -7.01 17.62 42.22
CA LEU A 250 -6.67 17.35 40.82
C LEU A 250 -5.68 16.19 40.69
N GLN A 251 -4.84 15.93 41.71
CA GLN A 251 -3.70 15.02 41.59
C GLN A 251 -4.05 13.59 41.17
N ASP A 252 -5.17 13.04 41.66
CA ASP A 252 -5.62 11.67 41.37
C ASP A 252 -6.84 11.63 40.43
N LEU A 253 -7.18 12.75 39.78
CA LEU A 253 -8.44 12.87 39.03
C LEU A 253 -8.51 11.89 37.85
N SER A 254 -7.40 11.62 37.14
CA SER A 254 -7.36 10.59 36.09
C SER A 254 -7.65 9.19 36.64
N PHE A 255 -7.02 8.80 37.74
CA PHE A 255 -7.26 7.50 38.39
C PHE A 255 -8.69 7.37 38.91
N GLN A 256 -9.24 8.45 39.48
CA GLN A 256 -10.63 8.48 39.96
C GLN A 256 -11.64 8.35 38.81
N THR A 257 -11.35 8.99 37.67
CA THR A 257 -12.17 8.88 36.46
C THR A 257 -12.13 7.45 35.92
N ALA A 258 -10.93 6.87 35.81
CA ALA A 258 -10.75 5.49 35.37
C ALA A 258 -11.47 4.50 36.29
N ALA A 259 -11.34 4.64 37.61
CA ALA A 259 -12.06 3.80 38.58
C ALA A 259 -13.58 3.88 38.39
N ARG A 260 -14.12 5.07 38.10
CA ARG A 260 -15.56 5.25 37.84
C ARG A 260 -16.03 4.58 36.54
N ILE A 261 -15.18 4.54 35.52
CA ILE A 261 -15.47 3.84 34.26
C ILE A 261 -15.40 2.32 34.48
N LEU A 262 -14.37 1.84 35.16
CA LEU A 262 -14.11 0.42 35.39
C LEU A 262 -15.10 -0.23 36.37
N THR A 263 -15.71 0.56 37.26
CA THR A 263 -16.79 0.09 38.15
C THR A 263 -18.14 -0.05 37.44
N ALA A 264 -18.31 0.58 36.27
CA ALA A 264 -19.50 0.40 35.45
C ALA A 264 -19.51 -1.01 34.82
N PRO A 265 -20.69 -1.56 34.49
CA PRO A 265 -20.78 -2.78 33.71
C PRO A 265 -19.99 -2.66 32.40
N PRO A 266 -19.28 -3.71 31.94
CA PRO A 266 -18.42 -3.62 30.76
C PRO A 266 -19.13 -3.13 29.49
N VAL A 267 -20.41 -3.47 29.32
CA VAL A 267 -21.25 -3.05 28.19
C VAL A 267 -21.49 -1.53 28.20
N ASP A 268 -21.65 -0.94 29.38
CA ASP A 268 -21.93 0.48 29.57
C ASP A 268 -20.64 1.30 29.76
N GLY A 269 -19.50 0.65 30.02
CA GLY A 269 -18.23 1.30 30.33
C GLY A 269 -17.80 2.33 29.27
N LEU A 270 -17.97 2.02 27.98
CA LEU A 270 -17.69 2.96 26.89
C LEU A 270 -18.66 4.15 26.87
N MET A 271 -19.93 3.93 27.19
CA MET A 271 -20.94 4.99 27.27
C MET A 271 -20.64 5.93 28.44
N VAL A 272 -20.24 5.38 29.59
CA VAL A 272 -19.78 6.15 30.75
C VAL A 272 -18.50 6.92 30.43
N MET A 273 -17.53 6.29 29.75
CA MET A 273 -16.31 6.95 29.30
C MET A 273 -16.63 8.13 28.37
N LYS A 274 -17.54 7.94 27.41
CA LYS A 274 -18.02 9.00 26.51
C LYS A 274 -18.65 10.16 27.30
N ASP A 275 -19.58 9.88 28.22
CA ASP A 275 -20.25 10.94 28.99
C ASP A 275 -19.26 11.73 29.86
N LEU A 276 -18.37 11.02 30.57
CA LEU A 276 -17.39 11.64 31.46
C LEU A 276 -16.36 12.47 30.69
N SER A 277 -15.85 11.99 29.55
CA SER A 277 -14.85 12.73 28.77
C SER A 277 -15.47 13.92 28.04
N GLN A 278 -16.67 13.76 27.46
CA GLN A 278 -17.34 14.79 26.67
C GLN A 278 -17.97 15.92 27.50
N ASN A 279 -18.34 15.65 28.76
CA ASN A 279 -18.94 16.60 29.70
C ASN A 279 -18.05 16.87 30.92
N PHE A 280 -16.75 16.59 30.80
CA PHE A 280 -15.81 16.58 31.92
C PHE A 280 -15.87 17.79 32.85
N PRO A 281 -15.97 19.05 32.37
CA PRO A 281 -16.00 20.22 33.25
C PRO A 281 -17.10 20.19 34.31
N THR A 282 -18.28 19.69 33.97
CA THR A 282 -19.42 19.57 34.91
C THR A 282 -19.28 18.35 35.83
N LYS A 283 -18.66 17.27 35.34
CA LYS A 283 -18.57 15.99 36.07
C LYS A 283 -17.36 15.93 37.00
N ALA A 284 -16.32 16.75 36.77
CA ALA A 284 -15.05 16.71 37.50
C ALA A 284 -15.21 16.70 39.03
N ARG A 285 -16.05 17.60 39.58
CA ARG A 285 -16.29 17.67 41.03
C ARG A 285 -16.92 16.39 41.58
N ALA A 286 -17.86 15.78 40.86
CA ALA A 286 -18.47 14.52 41.27
C ALA A 286 -17.49 13.34 41.24
N ILE A 287 -16.50 13.37 40.34
CA ILE A 287 -15.48 12.32 40.20
C ILE A 287 -14.51 12.32 41.40
N THR A 288 -14.19 13.49 41.98
CA THR A 288 -13.27 13.59 43.14
C THR A 288 -13.68 12.76 44.36
N LYS A 289 -14.97 12.40 44.46
CA LYS A 289 -15.52 11.57 45.55
C LYS A 289 -15.28 10.07 45.33
N THR A 290 -14.79 9.66 44.17
CA THR A 290 -14.59 8.24 43.81
C THR A 290 -13.35 7.68 44.50
N VAL A 291 -13.49 6.54 45.17
CA VAL A 291 -12.38 5.86 45.83
C VAL A 291 -11.64 4.98 44.81
N VAL A 292 -10.32 5.12 44.76
CA VAL A 292 -9.43 4.32 43.90
C VAL A 292 -8.85 3.17 44.73
N SER A 293 -8.95 1.94 44.22
CA SER A 293 -8.36 0.77 44.88
C SER A 293 -6.84 0.71 44.67
N SER A 294 -6.11 0.17 45.66
CA SER A 294 -4.65 0.03 45.59
C SER A 294 -4.20 -0.94 44.50
N GLU A 295 -5.00 -1.98 44.24
CA GLU A 295 -4.72 -3.01 43.24
C GLU A 295 -4.81 -2.43 41.83
N LEU A 296 -5.83 -1.59 41.57
CA LEU A 296 -6.00 -0.91 40.28
C LEU A 296 -4.81 0.00 39.99
N ARG A 297 -4.38 0.78 40.99
CA ARG A 297 -3.25 1.70 40.85
C ARG A 297 -1.96 0.95 40.54
N ALA A 298 -1.68 -0.13 41.27
CA ALA A 298 -0.49 -0.95 41.04
C ALA A 298 -0.49 -1.60 39.64
N GLU A 299 -1.63 -2.12 39.18
CA GLU A 299 -1.75 -2.71 37.84
C GLU A 299 -1.52 -1.68 36.73
N ILE A 300 -2.08 -0.47 36.86
CA ILE A 300 -1.86 0.62 35.90
C ILE A 300 -0.39 1.03 35.87
N GLU A 301 0.26 1.19 37.03
CA GLU A 301 1.67 1.60 37.12
C GLU A 301 2.63 0.54 36.50
N GLU A 302 2.35 -0.76 36.65
CA GLU A 302 3.14 -1.81 36.00
C GLU A 302 2.90 -1.86 34.48
N ASN A 303 1.65 -1.74 34.03
CA ASN A 303 1.33 -1.67 32.60
C ASN A 303 1.99 -0.45 31.93
N GLN A 304 2.06 0.70 32.62
CA GLN A 304 2.77 1.89 32.15
C GLN A 304 4.27 1.68 31.95
N LYS A 305 4.94 0.93 32.82
CA LYS A 305 6.36 0.59 32.63
C LYS A 305 6.57 -0.22 31.35
N TYR A 306 5.67 -1.16 31.07
CA TYR A 306 5.70 -1.94 29.83
C TYR A 306 5.44 -1.07 28.60
N PHE A 307 4.42 -0.21 28.64
CA PHE A 307 4.09 0.71 27.55
C PHE A 307 5.27 1.63 27.21
N LYS A 308 5.96 2.14 28.23
CA LYS A 308 7.16 2.96 28.04
C LYS A 308 8.32 2.21 27.42
N GLY A 309 8.54 0.95 27.80
CA GLY A 309 9.66 0.13 27.31
C GLY A 309 9.47 -0.39 25.88
N THR A 310 8.26 -0.84 25.54
CA THR A 310 7.98 -1.54 24.27
C THR A 310 7.32 -0.63 23.24
N LEU A 311 6.38 0.22 23.66
CA LEU A 311 5.57 1.07 22.76
C LEU A 311 6.02 2.53 22.77
N GLY A 312 6.93 2.93 23.66
CA GLY A 312 7.40 4.31 23.81
C GLY A 312 6.38 5.28 24.43
N LEU A 313 5.20 4.80 24.84
CA LEU A 313 4.11 5.63 25.36
C LEU A 313 4.40 6.10 26.80
N GLN A 314 4.22 7.40 27.06
CA GLN A 314 4.26 7.96 28.40
C GLN A 314 2.87 7.89 29.08
N PRO A 315 2.80 8.05 30.42
CA PRO A 315 1.52 8.20 31.11
C PRO A 315 0.73 9.41 30.58
N GLY A 316 -0.53 9.18 30.18
CA GLY A 316 -1.38 10.19 29.54
C GLY A 316 -1.41 10.12 28.02
N ASP A 317 -0.44 9.45 27.37
CA ASP A 317 -0.47 9.28 25.91
C ASP A 317 -1.54 8.26 25.52
N SER A 318 -2.13 8.47 24.34
CA SER A 318 -3.16 7.60 23.78
C SER A 318 -2.64 6.85 22.56
N ALA A 319 -3.09 5.62 22.37
CA ALA A 319 -2.80 4.81 21.19
C ALA A 319 -3.97 3.89 20.88
N LEU A 320 -4.29 3.72 19.59
CA LEU A 320 -5.29 2.77 19.12
C LEU A 320 -4.62 1.74 18.22
N PHE A 321 -4.86 0.47 18.50
CA PHE A 321 -4.36 -0.65 17.70
C PHE A 321 -5.53 -1.45 17.13
N ILE A 322 -5.49 -1.74 15.82
CA ILE A 322 -6.44 -2.62 15.14
C ILE A 322 -5.66 -3.75 14.49
N ASN A 323 -5.88 -5.00 14.94
CA ASN A 323 -5.12 -6.18 14.52
C ASN A 323 -3.59 -6.01 14.63
N GLY A 324 -3.12 -5.16 15.55
CA GLY A 324 -1.70 -4.83 15.75
C GLY A 324 -1.18 -3.65 14.91
N LEU A 325 -2.00 -3.05 14.03
CA LEU A 325 -1.66 -1.81 13.33
C LEU A 325 -1.89 -0.61 14.25
N LEU A 326 -0.91 0.27 14.38
CA LEU A 326 -1.05 1.52 15.12
C LEU A 326 -1.86 2.51 14.28
N ILE A 327 -2.95 3.01 14.84
CA ILE A 327 -3.77 4.07 14.26
C ILE A 327 -3.41 5.34 15.02
N ASP A 328 -2.67 6.22 14.35
CA ASP A 328 -2.39 7.55 14.86
C ASP A 328 -3.70 8.36 14.85
N LEU A 329 -4.14 8.76 16.04
CA LEU A 329 -5.36 9.52 16.18
C LEU A 329 -5.16 10.94 15.62
N ASP A 330 -3.99 11.55 15.72
CA ASP A 330 -3.85 12.95 15.29
C ASP A 330 -3.87 13.11 13.78
N THR A 331 -3.27 12.17 13.04
CA THR A 331 -3.13 12.26 11.57
C THR A 331 -4.17 11.46 10.80
N GLN A 332 -4.68 10.33 11.33
CA GLN A 332 -5.61 9.49 10.58
C GLN A 332 -7.08 9.89 10.80
N ASP A 333 -7.72 10.28 9.71
CA ASP A 333 -9.15 10.57 9.65
C ASP A 333 -10.03 9.31 9.65
N VAL A 334 -11.32 9.47 9.94
CA VAL A 334 -12.31 8.37 9.86
C VAL A 334 -12.42 7.76 8.47
N PHE A 335 -12.22 8.56 7.42
CA PHE A 335 -12.25 8.08 6.04
C PHE A 335 -11.10 7.09 5.78
N SER A 336 -9.88 7.44 6.22
CA SER A 336 -8.71 6.56 6.16
C SER A 336 -8.91 5.30 7.01
N LEU A 337 -9.49 5.44 8.20
CA LEU A 337 -9.81 4.31 9.08
C LEU A 337 -10.74 3.29 8.42
N ILE A 338 -11.74 3.75 7.64
CA ILE A 338 -12.64 2.84 6.89
C ILE A 338 -11.89 2.06 5.83
N ASP A 339 -10.96 2.69 5.13
CA ASP A 339 -10.17 2.01 4.11
C ASP A 339 -9.25 0.97 4.75
N VAL A 340 -8.68 1.26 5.92
CA VAL A 340 -7.95 0.27 6.74
C VAL A 340 -8.88 -0.90 7.14
N LEU A 341 -10.06 -0.60 7.68
CA LEU A 341 -11.04 -1.62 8.09
C LEU A 341 -11.51 -2.49 6.90
N ARG A 342 -11.71 -1.91 5.72
CA ARG A 342 -12.08 -2.64 4.50
C ARG A 342 -10.97 -3.57 4.03
N ASN A 343 -9.73 -3.09 4.03
CA ASN A 343 -8.57 -3.89 3.63
C ASN A 343 -8.33 -5.05 4.61
N GLU A 344 -8.47 -4.79 5.91
CA GLU A 344 -8.37 -5.83 6.95
C GLU A 344 -9.54 -6.82 6.88
N ALA A 345 -10.78 -6.34 6.71
CA ALA A 345 -11.96 -7.19 6.52
C ALA A 345 -11.77 -8.17 5.35
N ARG A 346 -11.28 -7.68 4.21
CA ARG A 346 -11.03 -8.52 3.02
C ARG A 346 -10.06 -9.66 3.32
N VAL A 347 -8.99 -9.40 4.06
CA VAL A 347 -7.99 -10.41 4.41
C VAL A 347 -8.50 -11.36 5.47
N MET A 348 -9.19 -10.86 6.49
CA MET A 348 -9.79 -11.70 7.53
C MET A 348 -10.84 -12.66 6.97
N GLU A 349 -11.76 -12.16 6.14
CA GLU A 349 -12.73 -13.00 5.43
C GLU A 349 -12.04 -13.98 4.48
N GLY A 350 -10.97 -13.55 3.80
CA GLY A 350 -10.16 -14.41 2.96
C GLY A 350 -9.52 -15.57 3.75
N LEU A 351 -8.88 -15.30 4.89
CA LEU A 351 -8.29 -16.34 5.74
C LEU A 351 -9.34 -17.28 6.34
N HIS A 352 -10.48 -16.72 6.76
CA HIS A 352 -11.61 -17.51 7.25
C HIS A 352 -12.16 -18.44 6.16
N SER A 353 -12.29 -17.95 4.92
CA SER A 353 -12.68 -18.79 3.77
C SER A 353 -11.66 -19.89 3.44
N LEU A 354 -10.39 -19.73 3.86
CA LEU A 354 -9.38 -20.78 3.71
C LEU A 354 -9.37 -21.79 4.87
N GLY A 355 -10.31 -21.66 5.83
CA GLY A 355 -10.42 -22.55 6.99
C GLY A 355 -9.50 -22.19 8.16
N ILE A 356 -8.92 -20.99 8.17
CA ILE A 356 -8.11 -20.49 9.29
C ILE A 356 -8.99 -19.64 10.20
N GLU A 357 -9.21 -20.10 11.43
CA GLU A 357 -10.13 -19.48 12.37
C GLU A 357 -9.49 -19.12 13.71
N GLY A 358 -10.14 -18.21 14.45
CA GLY A 358 -9.79 -17.84 15.82
C GLY A 358 -8.41 -17.21 15.97
N LEU A 359 -7.67 -17.63 17.01
CA LEU A 359 -6.35 -17.07 17.35
C LEU A 359 -5.30 -17.29 16.24
N SER A 360 -5.40 -18.40 15.51
CA SER A 360 -4.49 -18.71 14.41
C SER A 360 -4.59 -17.71 13.27
N LEU A 361 -5.78 -17.17 13.01
CA LEU A 361 -5.99 -16.10 12.03
C LEU A 361 -5.20 -14.85 12.41
N HIS A 362 -5.27 -14.42 13.68
CA HIS A 362 -4.53 -13.26 14.15
C HIS A 362 -3.01 -13.47 14.18
N ASN A 363 -2.54 -14.71 14.32
CA ASN A 363 -1.12 -15.05 14.23
C ASN A 363 -0.60 -15.06 12.78
N VAL A 364 -1.48 -15.27 11.80
CA VAL A 364 -1.18 -15.28 10.35
C VAL A 364 -1.31 -13.89 9.71
N LEU A 365 -2.28 -13.07 10.16
CA LEU A 365 -2.07 -11.61 10.26
C LEU A 365 -0.85 -11.38 11.18
N LYS A 366 -0.41 -10.21 11.64
CA LYS A 366 0.88 -10.06 12.38
C LYS A 366 2.18 -10.54 11.68
N LEU A 367 2.20 -11.60 10.85
CA LEU A 367 3.36 -12.01 10.06
C LEU A 367 3.76 -10.85 9.15
N ASN A 368 4.99 -10.37 9.34
CA ASN A 368 5.56 -9.39 8.42
C ASN A 368 6.03 -10.12 7.15
N ILE A 369 5.19 -10.06 6.13
CA ILE A 369 5.33 -10.74 4.82
C ILE A 369 5.89 -9.79 3.76
N GLN A 370 5.91 -8.49 4.06
CA GLN A 370 6.44 -7.52 3.12
C GLN A 370 7.96 -7.70 2.99
N PRO A 371 8.49 -7.73 1.76
CA PRO A 371 9.93 -7.71 1.59
C PRO A 371 10.45 -6.43 2.22
N SER A 372 11.41 -6.58 3.13
CA SER A 372 12.36 -5.51 3.37
C SER A 372 12.94 -5.11 2.01
N ASP A 373 13.13 -3.82 1.75
CA ASP A 373 13.85 -3.35 0.58
C ASP A 373 15.32 -3.79 0.75
N SER A 374 15.57 -5.08 0.54
CA SER A 374 16.87 -5.71 0.64
C SER A 374 17.49 -5.59 -0.74
N ASP A 375 18.49 -4.73 -0.85
CA ASP A 375 19.25 -4.58 -2.08
C ASP A 375 19.92 -5.92 -2.42
N TYR A 376 19.42 -6.55 -3.48
CA TYR A 376 20.02 -7.74 -4.06
C TYR A 376 21.30 -7.33 -4.78
N ALA A 377 22.35 -8.12 -4.57
CA ALA A 377 23.65 -7.89 -5.17
C ALA A 377 23.96 -8.98 -6.19
N VAL A 378 24.73 -8.63 -7.21
CA VAL A 378 25.28 -9.55 -8.21
C VAL A 378 26.68 -10.00 -7.79
N ASP A 379 27.04 -11.24 -8.13
CA ASP A 379 28.41 -11.71 -7.96
C ASP A 379 29.40 -10.93 -8.85
N ILE A 380 30.37 -10.27 -8.22
CA ILE A 380 31.43 -9.47 -8.90
C ILE A 380 32.74 -10.25 -9.07
N ARG A 381 32.80 -11.56 -8.79
CA ARG A 381 34.02 -12.38 -8.92
C ARG A 381 34.28 -12.88 -10.34
N SER A 382 33.88 -12.11 -11.35
CA SER A 382 34.02 -12.51 -12.76
C SER A 382 35.36 -12.04 -13.35
N PRO A 383 36.05 -12.88 -14.14
CA PRO A 383 37.27 -12.48 -14.86
C PRO A 383 37.00 -11.44 -15.96
N ALA A 384 35.73 -11.21 -16.32
CA ALA A 384 35.34 -10.19 -17.29
C ALA A 384 35.55 -8.76 -16.76
N ILE A 385 35.66 -8.58 -15.44
CA ILE A 385 35.83 -7.26 -14.81
C ILE A 385 37.31 -6.87 -14.83
N SER A 386 37.61 -5.78 -15.53
CA SER A 386 38.95 -5.18 -15.53
C SER A 386 39.08 -4.23 -14.35
N TRP A 387 39.80 -4.65 -13.30
CA TRP A 387 40.07 -3.80 -12.14
C TRP A 387 41.15 -2.76 -12.44
N ILE A 388 40.84 -1.48 -12.22
CA ILE A 388 41.76 -0.36 -12.43
C ILE A 388 42.79 -0.32 -11.29
N ASN A 389 42.29 -0.33 -10.04
CA ASN A 389 43.10 -0.23 -8.84
C ASN A 389 42.89 -1.41 -7.88
N ASN A 390 43.84 -1.62 -6.98
CA ASN A 390 43.74 -2.56 -5.88
C ASN A 390 44.28 -1.93 -4.59
N LEU A 391 43.39 -1.67 -3.63
CA LEU A 391 43.73 -0.95 -2.40
C LEU A 391 44.75 -1.71 -1.55
N GLU A 392 44.84 -3.03 -1.67
CA GLU A 392 45.72 -3.87 -0.83
C GLU A 392 47.15 -3.97 -1.36
N VAL A 393 47.33 -3.83 -2.67
CA VAL A 393 48.59 -4.12 -3.38
C VAL A 393 49.25 -2.86 -3.91
N ASP A 394 48.48 -1.87 -4.35
CA ASP A 394 49.03 -0.71 -5.05
C ASP A 394 49.88 0.18 -4.12
N SER A 395 51.02 0.63 -4.64
CA SER A 395 51.98 1.46 -3.89
C SER A 395 51.39 2.79 -3.39
N ARG A 396 50.36 3.30 -4.07
CA ARG A 396 49.64 4.53 -3.73
C ARG A 396 48.97 4.48 -2.35
N TYR A 397 48.52 3.32 -1.89
CA TYR A 397 47.77 3.17 -0.64
C TYR A 397 48.61 2.67 0.54
N ASN A 398 49.93 2.62 0.40
CA ASN A 398 50.84 2.13 1.44
C ASN A 398 50.82 2.93 2.76
N SER A 399 50.38 4.19 2.73
CA SER A 399 50.25 5.02 3.93
C SER A 399 49.07 4.60 4.81
N TRP A 400 48.12 3.81 4.29
CA TRP A 400 46.90 3.44 5.00
C TRP A 400 47.09 2.20 5.88
N PRO A 401 46.45 2.14 7.06
CA PRO A 401 46.50 0.96 7.90
C PRO A 401 45.75 -0.21 7.26
N SER A 402 46.24 -1.44 7.42
CA SER A 402 45.62 -2.65 6.86
C SER A 402 44.78 -3.45 7.86
N ASN A 403 44.64 -2.96 9.10
CA ASN A 403 43.91 -3.66 10.17
C ASN A 403 42.42 -3.31 10.12
N VAL A 404 41.57 -4.33 10.05
CA VAL A 404 40.11 -4.21 10.01
C VAL A 404 39.56 -3.60 11.30
N GLN A 405 40.24 -3.78 12.44
CA GLN A 405 39.87 -3.19 13.73
C GLN A 405 39.88 -1.65 13.72
N GLU A 406 40.55 -1.02 12.75
CA GLU A 406 40.50 0.43 12.55
C GLU A 406 39.08 0.92 12.21
N LEU A 407 38.17 0.05 11.75
CA LEU A 407 36.76 0.38 11.56
C LEU A 407 36.03 0.68 12.87
N LEU A 408 36.50 0.19 14.02
CA LEU A 408 35.83 0.40 15.31
C LEU A 408 36.30 1.66 16.06
N ARG A 409 37.39 2.31 15.63
CA ARG A 409 37.88 3.50 16.31
C ARG A 409 36.85 4.64 16.25
N PRO A 410 36.63 5.42 17.31
CA PRO A 410 35.68 6.54 17.25
C PRO A 410 36.18 7.61 16.28
N THR A 411 35.31 8.02 15.35
CA THR A 411 35.55 9.11 14.38
C THR A 411 34.34 10.03 14.34
N PHE A 412 34.51 11.26 13.86
CA PHE A 412 33.36 12.14 13.63
C PHE A 412 32.40 11.51 12.60
N PRO A 413 31.08 11.55 12.83
CA PRO A 413 30.09 11.07 11.88
C PRO A 413 30.26 11.74 10.50
N GLY A 414 30.15 10.97 9.42
CA GLY A 414 30.29 11.45 8.05
C GLY A 414 31.72 11.42 7.47
N VAL A 415 32.74 11.11 8.27
CA VAL A 415 34.12 10.97 7.77
C VAL A 415 34.40 9.55 7.28
N ILE A 416 34.85 9.42 6.03
CA ILE A 416 35.21 8.14 5.41
C ILE A 416 36.59 7.69 5.91
N ARG A 417 36.71 6.40 6.25
CA ARG A 417 37.95 5.82 6.76
C ARG A 417 38.81 5.30 5.64
N GLN A 418 40.06 5.74 5.62
CA GLN A 418 41.08 5.25 4.70
C GLN A 418 41.72 3.98 5.28
N ILE A 419 41.33 2.81 4.76
CA ILE A 419 41.85 1.51 5.18
C ILE A 419 42.34 0.77 3.95
N ARG A 420 43.50 0.13 4.07
CA ARG A 420 44.16 -0.63 3.00
C ARG A 420 43.55 -2.02 2.83
N LYS A 421 42.25 -2.09 2.59
CA LYS A 421 41.44 -3.30 2.41
C LYS A 421 40.29 -3.03 1.43
N ASN A 422 39.92 -4.02 0.63
CA ASN A 422 38.90 -3.89 -0.42
C ASN A 422 37.45 -4.02 0.12
N PHE A 423 37.01 -3.08 0.96
CA PHE A 423 35.63 -3.06 1.50
C PHE A 423 34.57 -2.61 0.50
N HIS A 424 34.92 -1.67 -0.36
CA HIS A 424 33.99 -1.03 -1.28
C HIS A 424 34.46 -1.24 -2.72
N ASN A 425 33.64 -1.88 -3.53
CA ASN A 425 33.90 -2.21 -4.92
C ASN A 425 32.88 -1.51 -5.81
N PHE A 426 33.34 -0.86 -6.87
CA PHE A 426 32.54 -0.06 -7.78
C PHE A 426 32.78 -0.55 -9.20
N VAL A 427 31.80 -1.22 -9.79
CA VAL A 427 31.93 -1.84 -11.12
C VAL A 427 31.02 -1.11 -12.10
N LEU A 428 31.62 -0.56 -13.16
CA LEU A 428 30.90 0.08 -14.27
C LEU A 428 30.74 -0.92 -15.41
N ILE A 429 29.48 -1.18 -15.79
CA ILE A 429 29.14 -1.96 -16.97
C ILE A 429 28.59 -0.98 -18.00
N VAL A 430 29.36 -0.74 -19.06
CA VAL A 430 29.08 0.35 -20.00
C VAL A 430 29.21 -0.11 -21.44
N ASP A 431 28.35 0.46 -22.29
CA ASP A 431 28.56 0.46 -23.73
C ASP A 431 29.38 1.71 -24.06
N PRO A 432 30.60 1.58 -24.62
CA PRO A 432 31.46 2.70 -24.97
C PRO A 432 30.87 3.63 -26.04
N THR A 433 29.83 3.22 -26.76
CA THR A 433 29.15 4.04 -27.77
C THR A 433 28.02 4.91 -27.20
N HIS A 434 27.56 4.61 -25.97
CA HIS A 434 26.47 5.33 -25.33
C HIS A 434 26.91 6.72 -24.83
N GLU A 435 26.04 7.71 -24.98
CA GLU A 435 26.36 9.14 -24.76
C GLU A 435 26.75 9.46 -23.30
N THR A 436 26.06 8.85 -22.34
CA THR A 436 26.30 9.07 -20.89
C THR A 436 27.53 8.35 -20.34
N THR A 437 28.16 7.44 -21.10
CA THR A 437 29.32 6.67 -20.64
C THR A 437 30.51 7.56 -20.30
N GLY A 438 30.73 8.62 -21.09
CA GLY A 438 31.83 9.56 -20.84
C GLY A 438 31.70 10.29 -19.49
N GLU A 439 30.49 10.66 -19.10
CA GLU A 439 30.22 11.37 -17.83
C GLU A 439 30.46 10.45 -16.62
N LEU A 440 29.97 9.21 -16.68
CA LEU A 440 30.20 8.20 -15.63
C LEU A 440 31.70 7.87 -15.45
N LEU A 441 32.43 7.82 -16.55
CA LEU A 441 33.87 7.62 -16.57
C LEU A 441 34.62 8.78 -15.91
N ASN A 442 34.19 10.03 -16.13
CA ASN A 442 34.75 11.21 -15.45
C ASN A 442 34.54 11.15 -13.92
N VAL A 443 33.38 10.71 -13.45
CA VAL A 443 33.12 10.52 -12.01
C VAL A 443 34.05 9.45 -11.42
N ALA A 444 34.26 8.34 -12.15
CA ALA A 444 35.22 7.32 -11.73
C ALA A 444 36.67 7.83 -11.71
N GLU A 445 37.06 8.68 -12.65
CA GLU A 445 38.36 9.36 -12.63
C GLU A 445 38.53 10.24 -11.39
N MET A 446 37.49 11.02 -11.05
CA MET A 446 37.47 11.85 -9.85
C MET A 446 37.65 11.02 -8.57
N PHE A 447 36.94 9.90 -8.43
CA PHE A 447 37.11 9.00 -7.29
C PHE A 447 38.53 8.44 -7.18
N PHE A 448 39.11 8.08 -8.32
CA PHE A 448 40.47 7.56 -8.37
C PHE A 448 41.52 8.63 -8.04
N SER A 449 41.37 9.85 -8.54
CA SER A 449 42.29 10.97 -8.29
C SER A 449 42.24 11.45 -6.84
N ASN A 450 41.06 11.46 -6.22
CA ASN A 450 40.84 11.94 -4.85
C ASN A 450 41.18 10.92 -3.76
N HIS A 451 41.68 9.73 -4.14
CA HIS A 451 42.09 8.67 -3.21
C HIS A 451 40.96 8.22 -2.26
N ILE A 452 39.75 8.11 -2.81
CA ILE A 452 38.62 7.50 -2.09
C ILE A 452 38.92 6.00 -1.91
N PRO A 453 38.60 5.38 -0.76
CA PRO A 453 38.83 3.95 -0.50
C PRO A 453 37.82 3.08 -1.26
N LEU A 454 37.87 3.16 -2.60
CA LEU A 454 36.98 2.49 -3.54
C LEU A 454 37.81 1.72 -4.57
N ARG A 455 37.47 0.46 -4.80
CA ARG A 455 38.06 -0.37 -5.85
C ARG A 455 37.21 -0.29 -7.12
N ILE A 456 37.74 0.28 -8.19
CA ILE A 456 37.01 0.57 -9.43
C ILE A 456 37.28 -0.53 -10.47
N GLY A 457 36.22 -1.07 -11.06
CA GLY A 457 36.26 -2.06 -12.13
C GLY A 457 35.45 -1.63 -13.35
N LEU A 458 35.89 -2.04 -14.54
CA LEU A 458 35.24 -1.74 -15.81
C LEU A 458 34.87 -3.02 -16.57
N VAL A 459 33.69 -3.01 -17.19
CA VAL A 459 33.23 -4.01 -18.14
C VAL A 459 32.69 -3.29 -19.37
N PHE A 460 33.35 -3.49 -20.51
CA PHE A 460 32.86 -2.98 -21.80
C PHE A 460 31.95 -4.02 -22.46
N VAL A 461 30.69 -3.65 -22.65
CA VAL A 461 29.74 -4.47 -23.41
C VAL A 461 29.76 -3.98 -24.85
N VAL A 462 30.31 -4.79 -25.74
CA VAL A 462 30.45 -4.50 -27.16
C VAL A 462 29.81 -5.62 -27.98
N ASN A 463 29.60 -5.40 -29.28
CA ASN A 463 29.04 -6.39 -30.20
C ASN A 463 29.86 -7.69 -30.18
N ASP A 464 29.26 -8.87 -30.17
CA ASP A 464 29.92 -10.18 -29.99
C ASP A 464 30.22 -10.91 -31.31
N LEU A 465 29.72 -10.41 -32.45
CA LEU A 465 29.91 -11.03 -33.76
C LEU A 465 31.37 -10.98 -34.21
N GLU A 466 31.96 -12.15 -34.49
CA GLU A 466 33.36 -12.31 -34.93
C GLU A 466 33.67 -11.61 -36.26
N ASN A 467 32.65 -11.38 -37.09
CA ASN A 467 32.79 -10.74 -38.40
C ASN A 467 32.97 -9.21 -38.34
N ILE A 468 32.81 -8.61 -37.16
CA ILE A 468 32.87 -7.15 -36.96
C ILE A 468 34.20 -6.78 -36.31
N ASP A 469 34.94 -5.90 -36.99
CA ASP A 469 36.27 -5.44 -36.61
C ASP A 469 36.25 -4.12 -35.83
N GLY A 470 37.36 -3.83 -35.13
CA GLY A 470 37.60 -2.53 -34.48
C GLY A 470 37.76 -1.36 -35.44
N LEU A 471 37.87 -1.58 -36.76
CA LEU A 471 37.80 -0.51 -37.77
C LEU A 471 36.36 -0.15 -38.15
N GLN A 472 35.41 -1.06 -37.92
CA GLN A 472 33.99 -0.89 -38.25
C GLN A 472 33.18 -0.45 -37.02
N ASP A 473 33.50 -1.01 -35.85
CA ASP A 473 32.81 -0.73 -34.59
C ASP A 473 33.74 0.03 -33.61
N PRO A 474 33.38 1.28 -33.24
CA PRO A 474 34.16 2.08 -32.29
C PRO A 474 34.25 1.46 -30.89
N GLY A 475 33.26 0.68 -30.47
CA GLY A 475 33.29 0.01 -29.16
C GLY A 475 34.32 -1.11 -29.11
N VAL A 476 34.37 -1.93 -30.16
CA VAL A 476 35.40 -2.98 -30.32
C VAL A 476 36.79 -2.34 -30.44
N ALA A 477 36.90 -1.19 -31.12
CA ALA A 477 38.14 -0.45 -31.23
C ALA A 477 38.69 -0.04 -29.86
N LEU A 478 37.83 0.49 -28.99
CA LEU A 478 38.19 0.95 -27.66
C LEU A 478 38.58 -0.21 -26.75
N LEU A 479 37.85 -1.33 -26.80
CA LEU A 479 38.19 -2.53 -26.03
C LEU A 479 39.58 -3.08 -26.40
N ARG A 480 39.87 -3.21 -27.70
CA ARG A 480 41.17 -3.70 -28.18
C ARG A 480 42.30 -2.74 -27.82
N ALA A 481 42.06 -1.43 -27.96
CA ALA A 481 43.02 -0.40 -27.53
C ALA A 481 43.30 -0.47 -26.02
N TYR A 482 42.26 -0.65 -25.21
CA TYR A 482 42.39 -0.82 -23.76
C TYR A 482 43.22 -2.06 -23.41
N ASN A 483 42.90 -3.22 -23.99
CA ASN A 483 43.62 -4.47 -23.76
C ASN A 483 45.09 -4.39 -24.18
N TYR A 484 45.39 -3.70 -25.29
CA TYR A 484 46.76 -3.45 -25.74
C TYR A 484 47.56 -2.68 -24.69
N VAL A 485 47.06 -1.52 -24.26
CA VAL A 485 47.76 -0.67 -23.28
C VAL A 485 47.88 -1.36 -21.92
N ALA A 486 46.85 -2.12 -21.52
CA ALA A 486 46.85 -2.89 -20.28
C ALA A 486 47.93 -3.98 -20.25
N GLN A 487 48.22 -4.64 -21.38
CA GLN A 487 49.25 -5.68 -21.47
C GLN A 487 50.68 -5.13 -21.55
N GLU A 488 50.87 -3.99 -22.24
CA GLU A 488 52.19 -3.38 -22.41
C GLU A 488 52.65 -2.58 -21.18
N MET A 489 51.70 -1.95 -20.49
CA MET A 489 51.95 -1.08 -19.33
C MET A 489 51.20 -1.64 -18.11
N ASP A 490 50.11 -0.97 -17.70
CA ASP A 490 49.26 -1.36 -16.58
C ASP A 490 47.81 -0.87 -16.83
N ASN A 491 46.83 -1.48 -16.15
CA ASN A 491 45.42 -1.09 -16.22
C ASN A 491 45.17 0.39 -15.85
N ASN A 492 45.99 0.95 -14.95
CA ASN A 492 45.92 2.37 -14.56
C ASN A 492 46.19 3.30 -15.75
N TYR A 493 47.21 3.00 -16.55
CA TYR A 493 47.55 3.78 -17.75
C TYR A 493 46.54 3.54 -18.88
N ALA A 494 46.01 2.32 -18.99
CA ALA A 494 44.95 2.01 -19.94
C ALA A 494 43.69 2.86 -19.66
N PHE A 495 43.31 3.02 -18.39
CA PHE A 495 42.19 3.88 -17.99
C PHE A 495 42.43 5.36 -18.33
N GLN A 496 43.62 5.90 -18.06
CA GLN A 496 43.97 7.28 -18.45
C GLN A 496 43.93 7.48 -19.97
N THR A 497 44.31 6.46 -20.74
CA THR A 497 44.24 6.48 -22.21
C THR A 497 42.79 6.53 -22.68
N VAL A 498 41.89 5.77 -22.04
CA VAL A 498 40.45 5.83 -22.29
C VAL A 498 39.91 7.24 -22.01
N MET A 499 40.27 7.88 -20.89
CA MET A 499 39.89 9.28 -20.63
C MET A 499 40.44 10.25 -21.67
N SER A 500 41.66 10.01 -22.16
CA SER A 500 42.27 10.80 -23.24
C SER A 500 41.47 10.73 -24.54
N ILE A 501 40.83 9.58 -24.81
CA ILE A 501 39.94 9.36 -25.96
C ILE A 501 38.63 10.13 -25.76
N TYR A 502 37.98 9.98 -24.59
CA TYR A 502 36.71 10.66 -24.31
C TYR A 502 36.83 12.18 -24.21
N ASN A 503 37.96 12.72 -23.72
CA ASN A 503 38.23 14.16 -23.70
C ASN A 503 38.31 14.80 -25.11
N LYS A 504 38.51 14.00 -26.17
CA LYS A 504 38.47 14.47 -27.56
C LYS A 504 37.07 14.44 -28.17
N VAL A 505 36.13 13.71 -27.55
CA VAL A 505 34.73 13.65 -27.96
C VAL A 505 34.03 14.90 -27.44
N LYS A 506 33.23 15.58 -28.28
CA LYS A 506 32.45 16.72 -27.81
C LYS A 506 31.28 16.21 -26.95
N THR A 507 30.87 16.98 -25.95
CA THR A 507 29.76 16.63 -25.06
C THR A 507 28.49 16.35 -25.89
N GLY A 508 27.99 15.11 -25.84
CA GLY A 508 26.81 14.66 -26.61
C GLY A 508 27.10 14.05 -27.99
N ASP A 509 28.35 13.97 -28.46
CA ASP A 509 28.71 13.24 -29.68
C ASP A 509 29.04 11.77 -29.38
N GLN A 510 28.67 10.85 -30.26
CA GLN A 510 29.01 9.42 -30.14
C GLN A 510 30.48 9.14 -30.45
N LEU A 511 31.05 8.12 -29.81
CA LEU A 511 32.42 7.67 -30.05
C LEU A 511 32.62 7.21 -31.51
N LYS A 512 33.58 7.81 -32.20
CA LYS A 512 34.00 7.40 -33.55
C LYS A 512 35.38 6.73 -33.53
N VAL A 513 35.59 5.82 -34.47
CA VAL A 513 36.87 5.10 -34.66
C VAL A 513 38.04 6.08 -34.84
N GLU A 514 37.81 7.21 -35.53
CA GLU A 514 38.81 8.28 -35.75
C GLU A 514 39.40 8.82 -34.43
N HIS A 515 38.60 8.89 -33.36
CA HIS A 515 39.06 9.38 -32.06
C HIS A 515 40.06 8.41 -31.43
N VAL A 516 39.77 7.10 -31.49
CA VAL A 516 40.65 6.04 -30.98
C VAL A 516 41.96 6.01 -31.77
N VAL A 517 41.88 6.01 -33.10
CA VAL A 517 43.06 6.00 -33.99
C VAL A 517 43.96 7.22 -33.73
N SER A 518 43.38 8.42 -33.61
CA SER A 518 44.16 9.64 -33.37
C SER A 518 44.88 9.69 -32.01
N VAL A 519 44.41 8.95 -31.01
CA VAL A 519 45.09 8.84 -29.70
C VAL A 519 46.21 7.81 -29.79
N LEU A 520 45.93 6.66 -30.41
CA LEU A 520 46.92 5.59 -30.59
C LEU A 520 48.11 6.06 -31.44
N GLU A 521 47.88 6.76 -32.56
CA GLU A 521 48.96 7.30 -33.40
C GLU A 521 49.82 8.33 -32.67
N LYS A 522 49.23 9.11 -31.76
CA LYS A 522 49.94 10.13 -30.99
C LYS A 522 50.77 9.54 -29.84
N GLN A 523 50.24 8.53 -29.16
CA GLN A 523 50.91 7.91 -28.01
C GLN A 523 51.88 6.80 -28.41
N TYR A 524 51.59 6.09 -29.51
CA TYR A 524 52.38 4.96 -30.01
C TYR A 524 52.69 5.11 -31.52
N PRO A 525 53.60 6.02 -31.90
CA PRO A 525 53.91 6.27 -33.32
C PRO A 525 54.60 5.09 -34.03
N TYR A 526 55.10 4.12 -33.26
CA TYR A 526 55.92 3.01 -33.75
C TYR A 526 55.11 1.73 -34.03
N VAL A 527 53.82 1.71 -33.73
CA VAL A 527 52.96 0.51 -33.83
C VAL A 527 51.92 0.72 -34.92
N GLU A 528 51.79 -0.26 -35.82
CA GLU A 528 50.77 -0.22 -36.86
C GLU A 528 49.38 -0.43 -36.26
N VAL A 529 48.51 0.57 -36.38
CA VAL A 529 47.14 0.54 -35.84
C VAL A 529 46.34 -0.69 -36.31
N ASN A 530 46.60 -1.18 -37.53
CA ASN A 530 45.97 -2.39 -38.07
C ASN A 530 46.34 -3.67 -37.30
N SER A 531 47.52 -3.74 -36.67
CA SER A 531 47.91 -4.88 -35.83
C SER A 531 47.10 -4.97 -34.54
N ILE A 532 46.56 -3.84 -34.06
CA ILE A 532 45.76 -3.74 -32.84
C ILE A 532 44.26 -3.88 -33.17
N LEU A 533 43.81 -3.21 -34.24
CA LEU A 533 42.38 -3.10 -34.58
C LEU A 533 41.88 -4.09 -35.64
N GLY A 534 42.78 -4.77 -36.37
CA GLY A 534 42.44 -5.69 -37.46
C GLY A 534 41.80 -7.02 -37.03
N ILE A 535 41.40 -7.82 -38.02
CA ILE A 535 40.63 -9.07 -37.86
C ILE A 535 41.38 -10.09 -36.98
N ASP A 536 42.70 -10.26 -37.20
CA ASP A 536 43.53 -11.25 -36.50
C ASP A 536 44.20 -10.70 -35.21
N SER A 537 43.59 -9.68 -34.58
CA SER A 537 44.17 -9.05 -33.39
C SER A 537 44.20 -10.00 -32.18
N ALA A 538 45.37 -10.10 -31.54
CA ALA A 538 45.54 -10.87 -30.29
C ALA A 538 44.84 -10.23 -29.07
N TYR A 539 44.34 -8.99 -29.22
CA TYR A 539 43.81 -8.16 -28.13
C TYR A 539 42.27 -8.20 -28.02
N ASP A 540 41.60 -9.16 -28.66
CA ASP A 540 40.13 -9.34 -28.59
C ASP A 540 39.67 -10.17 -27.37
N GLN A 541 40.53 -10.28 -26.36
CA GLN A 541 40.23 -10.98 -25.11
C GLN A 541 39.11 -10.25 -24.35
N ASN A 542 38.33 -11.01 -23.57
CA ASN A 542 37.20 -10.53 -22.76
C ASN A 542 35.95 -10.05 -23.52
N ARG A 543 35.96 -9.92 -24.86
CA ARG A 543 34.79 -9.50 -25.66
C ARG A 543 33.55 -10.38 -25.40
N LYS A 544 33.68 -11.70 -25.64
CA LYS A 544 32.61 -12.67 -25.38
C LYS A 544 32.31 -12.85 -23.89
N ALA A 545 33.35 -12.79 -23.05
CA ALA A 545 33.20 -12.95 -21.60
C ALA A 545 32.44 -11.79 -20.95
N ALA A 546 32.67 -10.55 -21.41
CA ALA A 546 31.97 -9.35 -20.94
C ALA A 546 30.51 -9.35 -21.36
N ARG A 547 30.21 -9.70 -22.62
CA ARG A 547 28.84 -9.86 -23.10
C ARG A 547 28.11 -10.99 -22.36
N GLY A 548 28.76 -12.14 -22.21
CA GLY A 548 28.21 -13.27 -21.44
C GLY A 548 27.98 -12.93 -19.97
N TYR A 549 28.87 -12.14 -19.35
CA TYR A 549 28.68 -11.66 -17.97
C TYR A 549 27.50 -10.67 -17.88
N TYR A 550 27.36 -9.73 -18.82
CA TYR A 550 26.21 -8.83 -18.87
C TYR A 550 24.88 -9.61 -19.00
N GLU A 551 24.82 -10.57 -19.93
CA GLU A 551 23.64 -11.40 -20.14
C GLU A 551 23.36 -12.34 -18.97
N GLN A 552 24.39 -12.87 -18.31
CA GLN A 552 24.26 -13.73 -17.13
C GLN A 552 23.70 -12.94 -15.94
N THR A 553 24.28 -11.77 -15.67
CA THR A 553 23.91 -10.95 -14.52
C THR A 553 22.51 -10.33 -14.67
N GLY A 554 22.01 -10.19 -15.89
CA GLY A 554 20.65 -9.69 -16.16
C GLY A 554 20.43 -8.25 -15.70
N VAL A 555 21.52 -7.55 -15.36
CA VAL A 555 21.50 -6.13 -15.00
C VAL A 555 20.85 -5.36 -16.16
N GLY A 556 20.07 -4.34 -15.81
CA GLY A 556 19.15 -3.66 -16.72
C GLY A 556 19.80 -3.03 -17.97
N PRO A 557 19.07 -2.14 -18.66
CA PRO A 557 19.63 -1.47 -19.84
C PRO A 557 20.88 -0.68 -19.45
N LEU A 558 21.91 -0.74 -20.30
CA LEU A 558 23.17 -0.03 -20.11
C LEU A 558 22.98 1.49 -20.21
N PRO A 559 23.82 2.30 -19.52
CA PRO A 559 24.90 1.91 -18.60
C PRO A 559 24.39 1.51 -17.21
N VAL A 560 25.14 0.65 -16.51
CA VAL A 560 24.82 0.21 -15.14
C VAL A 560 26.06 0.34 -14.25
N VAL A 561 25.85 0.83 -13.02
CA VAL A 561 26.89 0.93 -12.00
C VAL A 561 26.54 0.01 -10.83
N LEU A 562 27.48 -0.82 -10.39
CA LEU A 562 27.32 -1.73 -9.28
C LEU A 562 28.20 -1.29 -8.09
N PHE A 563 27.60 -1.15 -6.91
CA PHE A 563 28.32 -0.93 -5.65
C PHE A 563 28.26 -2.19 -4.79
N ASN A 564 29.40 -2.84 -4.54
CA ASN A 564 29.50 -4.14 -3.88
C ASN A 564 28.54 -5.20 -4.48
N GLY A 565 28.32 -5.12 -5.79
CA GLY A 565 27.39 -5.97 -6.54
C GLY A 565 25.97 -5.42 -6.65
N MET A 566 25.57 -4.41 -5.86
CA MET A 566 24.22 -3.84 -5.90
C MET A 566 24.10 -2.81 -7.04
N PRO A 567 23.15 -2.96 -7.99
CA PRO A 567 22.96 -2.00 -9.06
C PRO A 567 22.37 -0.68 -8.56
N PHE A 568 22.88 0.44 -9.04
CA PHE A 568 22.23 1.75 -8.89
C PHE A 568 21.02 1.85 -9.82
N GLN A 569 20.00 2.58 -9.36
CA GLN A 569 18.83 2.89 -10.18
C GLN A 569 19.18 3.95 -11.22
N LYS A 570 18.40 4.03 -12.31
CA LYS A 570 18.67 4.99 -13.40
C LYS A 570 18.73 6.43 -12.94
N ASP A 571 17.85 6.80 -12.00
CA ASP A 571 17.78 8.16 -11.47
C ASP A 571 19.04 8.51 -10.65
N GLN A 572 19.71 7.50 -10.10
CA GLN A 572 20.96 7.65 -9.33
C GLN A 572 22.23 7.64 -10.20
N LEU A 573 22.07 7.57 -11.54
CA LEU A 573 23.20 7.57 -12.49
C LEU A 573 23.60 8.98 -12.95
N ASP A 574 22.83 10.01 -12.59
CA ASP A 574 23.20 11.40 -12.85
C ASP A 574 24.53 11.73 -12.10
N PRO A 575 25.50 12.44 -12.71
CA PRO A 575 26.85 12.58 -12.15
C PRO A 575 26.91 13.17 -10.73
N ASP A 576 26.10 14.20 -10.45
CA ASP A 576 26.04 14.87 -9.15
C ASP A 576 25.42 13.94 -8.07
N ASP A 577 24.38 13.19 -8.45
CA ASP A 577 23.69 12.26 -7.56
C ASP A 577 24.52 10.99 -7.33
N LEU A 578 25.24 10.51 -8.35
CA LEU A 578 26.10 9.34 -8.25
C LEU A 578 27.21 9.53 -7.21
N GLU A 579 27.80 10.74 -7.13
CA GLU A 579 28.78 11.08 -6.10
C GLU A 579 28.15 10.97 -4.70
N THR A 580 27.06 11.69 -4.46
CA THR A 580 26.40 11.74 -3.15
C THR A 580 25.87 10.38 -2.71
N MET A 581 25.26 9.62 -3.63
CA MET A 581 24.75 8.28 -3.39
C MET A 581 25.87 7.28 -3.08
N THR A 582 26.99 7.34 -3.80
CA THR A 582 28.14 6.48 -3.52
C THR A 582 28.71 6.78 -2.12
N MET A 583 28.82 8.06 -1.73
CA MET A 583 29.27 8.42 -0.39
C MET A 583 28.30 7.94 0.70
N HIS A 584 26.98 8.09 0.48
CA HIS A 584 25.96 7.59 1.41
C HIS A 584 26.05 6.07 1.58
N LYS A 585 26.15 5.31 0.48
CA LYS A 585 26.31 3.84 0.51
C LYS A 585 27.59 3.40 1.21
N ILE A 586 28.69 4.14 1.09
CA ILE A 586 29.92 3.87 1.83
C ILE A 586 29.67 3.98 3.34
N LEU A 587 29.01 5.06 3.80
CA LEU A 587 28.71 5.25 5.22
C LEU A 587 27.75 4.19 5.77
N GLU A 588 26.70 3.86 5.01
CA GLU A 588 25.73 2.83 5.38
C GLU A 588 26.39 1.45 5.50
N THR A 589 27.12 1.02 4.47
CA THR A 589 27.82 -0.29 4.48
C THR A 589 28.92 -0.36 5.53
N THR A 590 29.57 0.76 5.84
CA THR A 590 30.55 0.83 6.93
C THR A 590 29.93 0.43 8.27
N SER A 591 28.69 0.82 8.56
CA SER A 591 28.00 0.43 9.79
C SER A 591 27.77 -1.09 9.88
N ILE A 592 27.48 -1.73 8.74
CA ILE A 592 27.30 -3.18 8.63
C ILE A 592 28.63 -3.90 8.89
N PHE A 593 29.72 -3.44 8.27
CA PHE A 593 31.06 -4.01 8.51
C PHE A 593 31.53 -3.78 9.94
N GLN A 594 31.27 -2.61 10.54
CA GLN A 594 31.55 -2.35 11.96
C GLN A 594 30.86 -3.38 12.86
N ARG A 595 29.57 -3.67 12.60
CA ARG A 595 28.84 -4.70 13.35
C ARG A 595 29.46 -6.09 13.16
N ALA A 596 29.80 -6.47 11.94
CA ALA A 596 30.42 -7.77 11.63
C ALA A 596 31.79 -7.93 12.33
N VAL A 597 32.61 -6.89 12.34
CA VAL A 597 33.92 -6.86 13.03
C VAL A 597 33.75 -6.91 14.54
N TYR A 598 32.76 -6.18 15.09
CA TYR A 598 32.45 -6.21 16.51
C TYR A 598 31.99 -7.59 16.99
N LEU A 599 31.17 -8.29 16.19
CA LEU A 599 30.73 -9.66 16.45
C LEU A 599 31.80 -10.72 16.18
N GLY A 600 32.93 -10.33 15.56
CA GLY A 600 34.04 -11.23 15.24
C GLY A 600 33.81 -12.10 14.00
N GLU A 601 32.82 -11.78 13.16
CA GLU A 601 32.53 -12.51 11.92
C GLU A 601 33.60 -12.25 10.83
N LEU A 602 34.18 -11.05 10.82
CA LEU A 602 35.21 -10.63 9.87
C LEU A 602 36.56 -10.47 10.59
N SER A 603 37.56 -11.28 10.18
CA SER A 603 38.93 -11.21 10.68
C SER A 603 39.89 -10.58 9.66
N ASN A 604 41.12 -10.25 10.09
CA ASN A 604 42.12 -9.64 9.21
C ASN A 604 42.61 -10.55 8.07
N ASP A 605 42.56 -11.87 8.31
CA ASP A 605 43.11 -12.90 7.42
C ASP A 605 42.14 -13.33 6.32
N GLN A 606 40.86 -12.95 6.43
CA GLN A 606 39.84 -13.23 5.43
C GLN A 606 39.83 -12.18 4.31
N ASP A 607 39.50 -12.60 3.09
CA ASP A 607 39.20 -11.68 2.00
C ASP A 607 37.80 -11.09 2.20
N VAL A 608 37.74 -9.75 2.25
CA VAL A 608 36.50 -9.02 2.44
C VAL A 608 35.57 -9.22 1.24
N VAL A 609 36.10 -9.31 0.02
CA VAL A 609 35.28 -9.50 -1.19
C VAL A 609 34.59 -10.86 -1.14
N GLU A 610 35.30 -11.90 -0.69
CA GLU A 610 34.72 -13.24 -0.51
C GLU A 610 33.63 -13.23 0.57
N TYR A 611 33.85 -12.53 1.69
CA TYR A 611 32.82 -12.36 2.73
C TYR A 611 31.56 -11.66 2.20
N ILE A 612 31.69 -10.59 1.39
CA ILE A 612 30.55 -9.89 0.79
C ILE A 612 29.82 -10.81 -0.19
N MET A 613 30.55 -11.54 -1.04
CA MET A 613 29.95 -12.34 -2.12
C MET A 613 29.30 -13.64 -1.63
N ASN A 614 29.66 -14.11 -0.44
CA ASN A 614 29.02 -15.26 0.20
C ASN A 614 27.77 -14.87 1.03
N GLN A 615 27.42 -13.58 1.08
CA GLN A 615 26.20 -13.14 1.76
C GLN A 615 24.95 -13.68 1.05
N PRO A 616 23.87 -13.96 1.79
CA PRO A 616 22.67 -14.57 1.23
C PRO A 616 21.90 -13.65 0.26
N ASN A 617 22.18 -12.34 0.24
CA ASN A 617 21.56 -11.37 -0.69
C ASN A 617 22.25 -11.33 -2.06
N VAL A 618 23.38 -12.04 -2.23
CA VAL A 618 24.11 -12.11 -3.49
C VAL A 618 23.50 -13.21 -4.36
N VAL A 619 23.13 -12.84 -5.58
CA VAL A 619 22.48 -13.70 -6.56
C VAL A 619 23.25 -13.68 -7.89
N PRO A 620 23.21 -14.78 -8.66
CA PRO A 620 23.91 -14.85 -9.94
C PRO A 620 23.32 -13.92 -11.00
N ARG A 621 22.00 -13.66 -10.93
CA ARG A 621 21.24 -12.84 -11.88
C ARG A 621 20.21 -12.00 -11.15
N ILE A 622 20.08 -10.75 -11.56
CA ILE A 622 19.02 -9.84 -11.12
C ILE A 622 18.08 -9.61 -12.29
N ASN A 623 16.78 -9.69 -12.03
CA ASN A 623 15.75 -9.32 -12.98
C ASN A 623 14.91 -8.19 -12.39
N SER A 624 14.90 -7.05 -13.07
CA SER A 624 14.16 -5.86 -12.63
C SER A 624 12.66 -6.13 -12.49
N ARG A 625 12.05 -6.95 -13.38
CA ARG A 625 10.62 -7.34 -13.31
C ARG A 625 10.28 -8.03 -12.00
N ILE A 626 11.17 -8.89 -11.51
CA ILE A 626 10.99 -9.61 -10.25
C ILE A 626 11.09 -8.65 -9.06
N LEU A 627 11.98 -7.67 -9.12
CA LEU A 627 12.23 -6.70 -8.05
C LEU A 627 11.26 -5.51 -8.05
N MET A 628 10.42 -5.35 -9.08
CA MET A 628 9.44 -4.25 -9.15
C MET A 628 8.59 -4.13 -7.87
N SER A 629 8.40 -2.87 -7.45
CA SER A 629 7.59 -2.48 -6.29
C SER A 629 6.10 -2.66 -6.53
N GLU A 630 5.62 -2.39 -7.75
CA GLU A 630 4.24 -2.66 -8.16
C GLU A 630 4.07 -4.15 -8.48
N ARG A 631 3.11 -4.77 -7.80
CA ARG A 631 2.89 -6.22 -7.86
C ARG A 631 1.40 -6.52 -7.97
N GLU A 632 1.04 -7.30 -8.97
CA GLU A 632 -0.31 -7.82 -9.14
C GLU A 632 -0.41 -9.23 -8.56
N TYR A 633 -1.47 -9.49 -7.82
CA TYR A 633 -1.73 -10.78 -7.17
C TYR A 633 -3.10 -11.32 -7.55
N LEU A 634 -3.18 -12.64 -7.70
CA LEU A 634 -4.42 -13.37 -7.92
C LEU A 634 -5.24 -13.50 -6.64
N ASP A 635 -6.56 -13.38 -6.78
CA ASP A 635 -7.48 -13.67 -5.69
C ASP A 635 -7.80 -15.17 -5.64
N LEU A 636 -7.09 -15.87 -4.74
CA LEU A 636 -7.20 -17.32 -4.55
C LEU A 636 -8.18 -17.73 -3.43
N THR A 637 -9.04 -16.82 -2.97
CA THR A 637 -9.94 -17.05 -1.83
C THR A 637 -11.23 -17.80 -2.22
N GLY A 638 -11.35 -18.28 -3.46
CA GLY A 638 -12.55 -19.01 -3.93
C GLY A 638 -12.63 -20.41 -3.34
N MET A 639 -13.82 -20.79 -2.85
CA MET A 639 -14.08 -22.08 -2.19
C MET A 639 -14.93 -23.04 -3.02
N ASN A 640 -15.07 -22.80 -4.32
CA ASN A 640 -15.85 -23.71 -5.15
C ASN A 640 -15.13 -25.06 -5.33
N ASN A 641 -15.91 -26.11 -5.60
CA ASN A 641 -15.41 -27.44 -5.97
C ASN A 641 -15.55 -27.67 -7.48
N PHE A 642 -15.43 -26.60 -8.27
CA PHE A 642 -15.54 -26.68 -9.72
C PHE A 642 -14.18 -27.04 -10.33
N TYR A 643 -14.23 -27.63 -11.52
CA TYR A 643 -13.06 -28.07 -12.27
C TYR A 643 -13.11 -27.52 -13.70
N VAL A 644 -11.95 -27.45 -14.32
CA VAL A 644 -11.73 -26.88 -15.67
C VAL A 644 -12.34 -27.74 -16.79
N ASP A 645 -12.67 -29.00 -16.50
CA ASP A 645 -13.23 -29.98 -17.45
C ASP A 645 -14.63 -29.60 -18.00
N ASP A 646 -15.41 -28.78 -17.28
CA ASP A 646 -16.74 -28.32 -17.72
C ASP A 646 -16.67 -26.89 -18.26
N PHE A 647 -16.37 -26.75 -19.55
CA PHE A 647 -16.21 -25.46 -20.21
C PHE A 647 -17.47 -24.59 -20.16
N ALA A 648 -18.66 -25.17 -20.37
CA ALA A 648 -19.92 -24.43 -20.39
C ALA A 648 -20.16 -23.75 -19.05
N ARG A 649 -19.93 -24.47 -17.95
CA ARG A 649 -20.02 -23.90 -16.61
C ARG A 649 -18.90 -22.90 -16.32
N PHE A 650 -17.67 -23.21 -16.73
CA PHE A 650 -16.50 -22.35 -16.50
C PHE A 650 -16.66 -20.95 -17.08
N THR A 651 -17.29 -20.82 -18.26
CA THR A 651 -17.54 -19.51 -18.89
C THR A 651 -18.41 -18.59 -18.04
N THR A 652 -19.37 -19.15 -17.30
CA THR A 652 -20.32 -18.40 -16.46
C THR A 652 -19.82 -18.03 -15.08
N LEU A 653 -18.65 -18.54 -14.67
CA LEU A 653 -18.08 -18.27 -13.35
C LEU A 653 -17.48 -16.86 -13.25
N ASP A 654 -17.53 -16.29 -12.05
CA ASP A 654 -16.83 -15.05 -11.70
C ASP A 654 -15.29 -15.25 -11.71
N SER A 655 -14.52 -14.17 -11.79
CA SER A 655 -13.05 -14.21 -11.83
C SER A 655 -12.41 -15.01 -10.66
N LYS A 656 -12.90 -14.79 -9.43
CA LYS A 656 -12.48 -15.51 -8.22
C LYS A 656 -12.79 -17.01 -8.32
N ASP A 657 -13.95 -17.35 -8.87
CA ASP A 657 -14.39 -18.74 -9.02
C ASP A 657 -13.66 -19.48 -10.15
N LYS A 658 -13.37 -18.78 -11.26
CA LYS A 658 -12.50 -19.28 -12.33
C LYS A 658 -11.12 -19.65 -11.79
N THR A 659 -10.55 -18.79 -10.95
CA THR A 659 -9.23 -19.01 -10.33
C THR A 659 -9.23 -20.24 -9.41
N ALA A 660 -10.27 -20.39 -8.58
CA ALA A 660 -10.42 -21.57 -7.73
C ALA A 660 -10.59 -22.86 -8.55
N ALA A 661 -11.37 -22.83 -9.63
CA ALA A 661 -11.56 -23.98 -10.50
C ALA A 661 -10.24 -24.42 -11.17
N VAL A 662 -9.42 -23.47 -11.63
CA VAL A 662 -8.08 -23.75 -12.17
C VAL A 662 -7.19 -24.36 -11.10
N ALA A 663 -7.15 -23.78 -9.90
CA ALA A 663 -6.35 -24.30 -8.79
C ALA A 663 -6.74 -25.73 -8.40
N ASN A 664 -8.04 -26.05 -8.35
CA ASN A 664 -8.53 -27.38 -8.01
C ASN A 664 -8.22 -28.44 -9.07
N SER A 665 -8.15 -28.04 -10.34
CA SER A 665 -7.81 -28.93 -11.46
C SER A 665 -6.31 -29.13 -11.67
N MET A 666 -5.47 -28.38 -10.95
CA MET A 666 -4.04 -28.33 -11.19
C MET A 666 -3.32 -29.51 -10.53
N THR A 667 -2.60 -30.27 -11.34
CA THR A 667 -1.67 -31.31 -10.89
C THR A 667 -0.25 -30.76 -10.85
N TYR A 668 0.39 -30.78 -9.69
CA TYR A 668 1.70 -30.18 -9.50
C TYR A 668 2.86 -31.16 -9.72
N LEU A 669 3.89 -30.71 -10.45
CA LEU A 669 5.16 -31.42 -10.54
C LEU A 669 6.04 -31.14 -9.31
N THR A 670 6.63 -32.18 -8.75
CA THR A 670 7.55 -32.13 -7.61
C THR A 670 8.91 -32.79 -7.90
N LYS A 671 9.94 -32.45 -7.10
CA LYS A 671 11.27 -33.04 -7.24
C LYS A 671 11.25 -34.52 -6.86
N LYS A 672 10.59 -34.86 -5.75
CA LYS A 672 10.37 -36.21 -5.23
C LYS A 672 8.90 -36.40 -4.95
N ASP A 673 8.44 -37.65 -5.05
CA ASP A 673 7.11 -38.07 -4.62
C ASP A 673 7.15 -38.28 -3.09
N ASP A 674 7.38 -37.20 -2.35
CA ASP A 674 7.37 -37.15 -0.89
C ASP A 674 6.32 -36.16 -0.39
N SER A 675 5.81 -36.41 0.80
CA SER A 675 4.75 -35.62 1.43
C SER A 675 5.29 -34.33 2.06
N PHE A 676 6.35 -33.74 1.48
CA PHE A 676 6.94 -32.52 2.02
C PHE A 676 6.11 -31.28 1.67
N VAL A 677 5.72 -30.49 2.68
CA VAL A 677 5.07 -29.19 2.48
C VAL A 677 6.06 -28.23 1.80
N ARG A 678 5.77 -27.92 0.54
CA ARG A 678 6.52 -27.01 -0.32
C ARG A 678 6.00 -25.58 -0.17
N PRO A 679 6.86 -24.62 0.22
CA PRO A 679 6.45 -23.23 0.42
C PRO A 679 6.32 -22.42 -0.88
N VAL A 680 6.85 -22.89 -2.02
CA VAL A 680 6.87 -22.14 -3.28
C VAL A 680 6.13 -22.88 -4.39
N THR A 681 5.18 -22.19 -5.03
CA THR A 681 4.39 -22.68 -6.17
C THR A 681 4.54 -21.76 -7.37
N PHE A 682 4.96 -22.30 -8.50
CA PHE A 682 5.00 -21.59 -9.78
C PHE A 682 3.90 -22.10 -10.71
N TRP A 683 3.08 -21.23 -11.30
CA TRP A 683 2.28 -21.57 -12.48
C TRP A 683 2.91 -20.93 -13.71
N ILE A 684 3.25 -21.76 -14.68
CA ILE A 684 3.84 -21.32 -15.94
C ILE A 684 2.72 -21.15 -16.97
N VAL A 685 2.59 -19.94 -17.50
CA VAL A 685 1.60 -19.58 -18.51
C VAL A 685 2.30 -19.34 -19.84
N GLY A 686 1.87 -20.03 -20.88
CA GLY A 686 2.38 -19.80 -22.22
C GLY A 686 1.82 -20.78 -23.23
N ASP A 687 2.16 -20.56 -24.48
CA ASP A 687 1.85 -21.48 -25.58
C ASP A 687 2.93 -22.59 -25.64
N PHE A 688 2.59 -23.78 -25.18
CA PHE A 688 3.53 -24.91 -25.14
C PHE A 688 3.77 -25.56 -26.50
N ASP A 689 3.01 -25.18 -27.53
CA ASP A 689 3.25 -25.61 -28.91
C ASP A 689 4.29 -24.68 -29.60
N LYS A 690 4.53 -23.47 -29.07
CA LYS A 690 5.57 -22.53 -29.54
C LYS A 690 6.92 -22.71 -28.82
N PRO A 691 8.05 -22.40 -29.49
CA PRO A 691 9.38 -22.58 -28.90
C PRO A 691 9.62 -21.72 -27.64
N SER A 692 9.12 -20.48 -27.64
CA SER A 692 9.29 -19.54 -26.52
C SER A 692 8.59 -19.99 -25.24
N GLY A 693 7.42 -20.64 -25.34
CA GLY A 693 6.71 -21.22 -24.20
C GLY A 693 7.34 -22.54 -23.73
N ARG A 694 7.82 -23.37 -24.65
CA ARG A 694 8.57 -24.61 -24.30
C ARG A 694 9.87 -24.31 -23.55
N GLN A 695 10.60 -23.28 -23.97
CA GLN A 695 11.83 -22.88 -23.30
C GLN A 695 11.58 -22.42 -21.86
N LEU A 696 10.56 -21.58 -21.65
CA LEU A 696 10.15 -21.15 -20.31
C LEU A 696 9.79 -22.34 -19.40
N LEU A 697 9.06 -23.31 -19.94
CA LEU A 697 8.69 -24.53 -19.23
C LEU A 697 9.92 -25.39 -18.90
N TYR A 698 10.85 -25.51 -19.84
CA TYR A 698 12.08 -26.27 -19.66
C TYR A 698 12.96 -25.70 -18.55
N ASP A 699 13.16 -24.38 -18.54
CA ASP A 699 13.97 -23.70 -17.52
C ASP A 699 13.33 -23.78 -16.13
N ALA A 700 12.00 -23.72 -16.04
CA ALA A 700 11.27 -23.94 -14.80
C ALA A 700 11.49 -25.37 -14.25
N ILE A 701 11.35 -26.40 -15.10
CA ILE A 701 11.56 -27.80 -14.69
C ILE A 701 13.02 -28.05 -14.30
N LYS A 702 13.98 -27.42 -15.00
CA LYS A 702 15.40 -27.50 -14.66
C LYS A 702 15.66 -26.95 -13.25
N HIS A 703 15.07 -25.80 -12.91
CA HIS A 703 15.15 -25.23 -11.57
C HIS A 703 14.50 -26.12 -10.49
N GLN A 704 13.34 -26.70 -10.79
CA GLN A 704 12.63 -27.61 -9.88
C GLN A 704 13.36 -28.95 -9.65
N LYS A 705 14.27 -29.35 -10.54
CA LYS A 705 15.20 -30.47 -10.27
C LYS A 705 16.29 -30.09 -9.26
N SER A 706 16.74 -28.84 -9.22
CA SER A 706 17.71 -28.37 -8.23
C SER A 706 17.08 -28.23 -6.84
N SER A 707 15.95 -27.54 -6.69
CA SER A 707 15.31 -27.28 -5.38
C SER A 707 14.20 -28.27 -5.01
N ASN A 708 14.07 -28.63 -3.73
CA ASN A 708 12.91 -29.42 -3.23
C ASN A 708 11.75 -28.56 -2.74
N ASN A 709 11.94 -27.24 -2.59
CA ASN A 709 10.92 -26.35 -2.01
C ASN A 709 9.86 -25.90 -3.02
N VAL A 710 10.07 -26.22 -4.31
CA VAL A 710 9.30 -25.72 -5.43
C VAL A 710 8.39 -26.81 -6.00
N ARG A 711 7.16 -26.41 -6.34
CA ARG A 711 6.25 -27.19 -7.18
C ARG A 711 5.77 -26.37 -8.38
N ILE A 712 5.51 -27.01 -9.51
CA ILE A 712 5.16 -26.35 -10.78
C ILE A 712 3.80 -26.80 -11.29
N GLY A 713 2.95 -25.86 -11.67
CA GLY A 713 1.71 -26.05 -12.43
C GLY A 713 1.82 -25.38 -13.82
N MET A 714 0.94 -25.77 -14.75
CA MET A 714 1.00 -25.36 -16.16
C MET A 714 -0.37 -24.86 -16.64
N ILE A 715 -0.39 -23.69 -17.29
CA ILE A 715 -1.59 -23.10 -17.89
C ILE A 715 -1.29 -22.81 -19.36
N ASN A 716 -2.09 -23.36 -20.26
CA ASN A 716 -1.87 -23.19 -21.70
C ASN A 716 -2.58 -21.93 -22.21
N ASN A 717 -1.84 -21.03 -22.86
CA ASN A 717 -2.36 -19.84 -23.51
C ASN A 717 -2.06 -19.89 -25.02
N PRO A 718 -2.87 -20.61 -25.81
CA PRO A 718 -2.57 -20.83 -27.22
C PRO A 718 -2.67 -19.52 -28.02
N SER A 719 -1.78 -19.41 -29.01
CA SER A 719 -1.75 -18.28 -29.96
C SER A 719 -2.87 -18.38 -31.00
N GLU A 720 -3.20 -19.60 -31.42
CA GLU A 720 -4.26 -19.94 -32.38
C GLU A 720 -5.45 -20.61 -31.67
N ASP A 721 -6.62 -20.63 -32.30
CA ASP A 721 -7.79 -21.30 -31.72
C ASP A 721 -7.53 -22.82 -31.63
N PRO A 722 -7.78 -23.44 -30.47
CA PRO A 722 -7.29 -24.78 -30.19
C PRO A 722 -8.08 -25.83 -30.99
N ASN A 723 -7.37 -26.53 -31.87
CA ASN A 723 -7.88 -27.66 -32.65
C ASN A 723 -7.10 -28.93 -32.29
N SER A 724 -7.72 -30.11 -32.45
CA SER A 724 -7.08 -31.41 -32.14
C SER A 724 -5.78 -31.69 -32.91
N GLN A 725 -5.53 -30.97 -34.00
CA GLN A 725 -4.30 -31.07 -34.80
C GLN A 725 -3.23 -30.01 -34.44
N ASN A 726 -3.62 -28.87 -33.87
CA ASN A 726 -2.68 -27.76 -33.62
C ASN A 726 -2.08 -27.80 -32.20
N THR A 727 -2.75 -28.45 -31.24
CA THR A 727 -2.33 -28.48 -29.82
C THR A 727 -1.88 -29.88 -29.37
N LEU A 728 -1.00 -30.52 -30.14
CA LEU A 728 -0.54 -31.88 -29.85
C LEU A 728 0.34 -31.94 -28.61
N VAL A 729 1.24 -30.96 -28.42
CA VAL A 729 2.20 -30.97 -27.31
C VAL A 729 1.51 -30.64 -26.00
N ALA A 730 0.66 -29.60 -25.99
CA ALA A 730 -0.13 -29.24 -24.82
C ALA A 730 -1.04 -30.39 -24.34
N LYS A 731 -1.63 -31.14 -25.27
CA LYS A 731 -2.47 -32.31 -24.94
C LYS A 731 -1.64 -33.47 -24.39
N ALA A 732 -0.46 -33.73 -24.95
CA ALA A 732 0.46 -34.74 -24.45
C ALA A 732 0.94 -34.42 -23.03
N ILE A 733 1.22 -33.14 -22.74
CA ILE A 733 1.59 -32.66 -21.40
C ILE A 733 0.43 -32.90 -20.41
N TRP A 734 -0.79 -32.51 -20.77
CA TRP A 734 -1.95 -32.69 -19.90
C TRP A 734 -2.26 -34.16 -19.63
N ALA A 735 -2.23 -35.02 -20.66
CA ALA A 735 -2.40 -36.46 -20.50
C ALA A 735 -1.33 -37.06 -19.57
N ALA A 736 -0.07 -36.64 -19.71
CA ALA A 736 1.01 -37.12 -18.84
C ALA A 736 0.81 -36.70 -17.37
N LEU A 737 0.29 -35.49 -17.13
CA LEU A 737 0.02 -34.96 -15.80
C LEU A 737 -1.12 -35.69 -15.07
N GLN A 738 -2.15 -36.13 -15.80
CA GLN A 738 -3.30 -36.82 -15.22
C GLN A 738 -3.06 -38.32 -14.98
N THR A 739 -2.29 -38.98 -15.85
CA THR A 739 -2.19 -40.45 -15.83
C THR A 739 -0.92 -40.98 -15.17
N GLN A 740 0.16 -40.19 -15.08
CA GLN A 740 1.47 -40.66 -14.64
C GLN A 740 1.86 -40.10 -13.27
N THR A 741 2.80 -40.77 -12.59
CA THR A 741 3.42 -40.24 -11.37
C THR A 741 4.25 -38.98 -11.68
N SER A 742 4.39 -38.07 -10.72
CA SER A 742 5.08 -36.77 -10.90
C SER A 742 6.52 -36.94 -11.42
N ASN A 743 7.25 -37.96 -10.98
CA ASN A 743 8.58 -38.28 -11.53
C ASN A 743 8.57 -38.69 -13.00
N ASN A 744 7.64 -39.55 -13.42
CA ASN A 744 7.54 -40.02 -14.81
C ASN A 744 7.04 -38.89 -15.73
N ALA A 745 6.01 -38.15 -15.28
CA ALA A 745 5.49 -36.97 -15.97
C ALA A 745 6.59 -35.92 -16.17
N LYS A 746 7.36 -35.59 -15.13
CA LYS A 746 8.48 -34.64 -15.21
C LYS A 746 9.52 -35.05 -16.25
N ASN A 747 9.92 -36.32 -16.27
CA ASN A 747 10.92 -36.80 -17.22
C ASN A 747 10.40 -36.79 -18.66
N PHE A 748 9.12 -37.13 -18.86
CA PHE A 748 8.47 -37.06 -20.16
C PHE A 748 8.34 -35.61 -20.65
N ILE A 749 7.81 -34.71 -19.82
CA ILE A 749 7.64 -33.29 -20.17
C ILE A 749 8.99 -32.62 -20.43
N THR A 750 10.05 -32.98 -19.69
CA THR A 750 11.41 -32.48 -19.99
C THR A 750 11.86 -32.87 -21.40
N LYS A 751 11.52 -34.08 -21.87
CA LYS A 751 11.83 -34.51 -23.24
C LYS A 751 10.98 -33.75 -24.25
N MET A 752 9.68 -33.61 -24.00
CA MET A 752 8.75 -32.91 -24.88
C MET A 752 9.05 -31.42 -25.04
N ALA A 753 9.63 -30.78 -24.02
CA ALA A 753 10.04 -29.38 -24.07
C ALA A 753 11.29 -29.14 -24.93
N LYS A 754 12.06 -30.18 -25.31
CA LYS A 754 13.22 -30.03 -26.20
C LYS A 754 12.80 -29.73 -27.63
N GLU A 755 13.47 -28.77 -28.24
CA GLU A 755 13.15 -28.29 -29.58
C GLU A 755 13.32 -29.37 -30.67
N GLU A 756 14.31 -30.25 -30.52
CA GLU A 756 14.58 -31.36 -31.45
C GLU A 756 13.40 -32.35 -31.53
N ILE A 757 12.80 -32.66 -30.37
CA ILE A 757 11.70 -33.62 -30.26
C ILE A 757 10.41 -32.99 -30.78
N ALA A 758 10.19 -31.71 -30.48
CA ALA A 758 9.06 -30.98 -31.05
C ALA A 758 9.11 -30.93 -32.59
N LYS A 759 10.27 -30.66 -33.18
CA LYS A 759 10.47 -30.69 -34.64
C LYS A 759 10.23 -32.09 -35.22
N ALA A 760 10.57 -33.16 -34.49
CA ALA A 760 10.28 -34.53 -34.90
C ALA A 760 8.77 -34.87 -34.85
N ILE A 761 8.04 -34.34 -33.86
CA ILE A 761 6.59 -34.50 -33.73
C ILE A 761 5.87 -33.72 -34.84
N GLU A 762 6.31 -32.49 -35.15
CA GLU A 762 5.83 -31.72 -36.31
C GLU A 762 6.08 -32.47 -37.64
N ALA A 763 7.15 -33.25 -37.72
CA ALA A 763 7.48 -34.10 -38.86
C ALA A 763 6.71 -35.44 -38.91
N GLY A 764 5.83 -35.72 -37.95
CA GLY A 764 4.93 -36.88 -37.95
C GLY A 764 5.38 -38.10 -37.13
N ALA A 765 6.34 -37.95 -36.21
CA ALA A 765 6.72 -39.02 -35.29
C ALA A 765 5.61 -39.34 -34.26
N ASP A 766 5.47 -40.61 -33.87
CA ASP A 766 4.50 -41.02 -32.84
C ASP A 766 5.01 -40.61 -31.44
N ILE A 767 4.14 -40.02 -30.64
CA ILE A 767 4.43 -39.52 -29.29
C ILE A 767 4.87 -40.67 -28.37
N LEU A 768 4.40 -41.90 -28.65
CA LEU A 768 4.75 -43.11 -27.91
C LEU A 768 6.23 -43.51 -28.04
N GLU A 769 6.93 -43.10 -29.11
CA GLU A 769 8.37 -43.36 -29.27
C GLU A 769 9.22 -42.62 -28.21
N PHE A 770 8.69 -41.53 -27.66
CA PHE A 770 9.38 -40.70 -26.66
C PHE A 770 9.03 -41.07 -25.22
N ALA A 771 8.29 -42.17 -25.02
CA ALA A 771 7.92 -42.67 -23.70
C ALA A 771 9.15 -42.92 -22.81
N VAL A 772 8.98 -42.74 -21.50
CA VAL A 772 10.00 -42.96 -20.47
C VAL A 772 9.70 -44.27 -19.77
N GLY A 773 10.75 -45.03 -19.43
CA GLY A 773 10.59 -46.31 -18.73
C GLY A 773 9.82 -46.15 -17.42
N GLY A 774 8.75 -46.92 -17.24
CA GLY A 774 7.87 -46.88 -16.07
C GLY A 774 6.54 -46.14 -16.27
N MET A 775 6.27 -45.57 -17.45
CA MET A 775 4.94 -45.03 -17.76
C MET A 775 3.90 -46.12 -18.05
N ASP A 776 2.66 -45.89 -17.61
CA ASP A 776 1.52 -46.67 -18.08
C ASP A 776 1.08 -46.16 -19.45
N ILE A 777 1.53 -46.86 -20.49
CA ILE A 777 1.35 -46.46 -21.89
C ILE A 777 -0.13 -46.59 -22.32
N ASN A 778 -0.87 -47.55 -21.76
CA ASN A 778 -2.24 -47.81 -22.16
C ASN A 778 -3.18 -46.70 -21.65
N ILE A 779 -3.06 -46.34 -20.37
CA ILE A 779 -3.86 -45.27 -19.76
C ILE A 779 -3.52 -43.91 -20.39
N PHE A 780 -2.22 -43.68 -20.66
CA PHE A 780 -1.77 -42.46 -21.35
C PHE A 780 -2.38 -42.34 -22.76
N LYS A 781 -2.37 -43.44 -23.52
CA LYS A 781 -2.90 -43.45 -24.89
C LYS A 781 -4.41 -43.18 -24.90
N GLU A 782 -5.16 -43.78 -24.00
CA GLU A 782 -6.60 -43.53 -23.85
C GLU A 782 -6.89 -42.06 -23.50
N ALA A 783 -6.11 -41.47 -22.57
CA ALA A 783 -6.25 -40.06 -22.20
C ALA A 783 -5.87 -39.12 -23.35
N PHE A 784 -4.79 -39.44 -24.09
CA PHE A 784 -4.31 -38.65 -25.22
C PHE A 784 -5.24 -38.70 -26.44
N GLU A 785 -5.86 -39.85 -26.73
CA GLU A 785 -6.80 -40.00 -27.85
C GLU A 785 -8.19 -39.42 -27.54
N SER A 786 -8.48 -39.13 -26.26
CA SER A 786 -9.76 -38.52 -25.87
C SER A 786 -9.99 -37.15 -26.55
N PRO A 787 -11.22 -36.83 -27.01
CA PRO A 787 -11.49 -35.59 -27.76
C PRO A 787 -11.61 -34.32 -26.89
N LYS A 788 -11.24 -34.38 -25.60
CA LYS A 788 -11.43 -33.28 -24.66
C LYS A 788 -10.44 -32.14 -24.93
N VAL A 789 -10.89 -31.08 -25.61
CA VAL A 789 -10.16 -29.80 -25.77
C VAL A 789 -10.69 -28.72 -24.82
N ASP A 790 -11.78 -29.04 -24.11
CA ASP A 790 -12.50 -28.15 -23.20
C ASP A 790 -11.59 -27.49 -22.16
N PHE A 791 -10.58 -28.22 -21.65
CA PHE A 791 -9.64 -27.66 -20.67
C PHE A 791 -8.73 -26.57 -21.25
N ILE A 792 -8.32 -26.69 -22.52
CA ILE A 792 -7.48 -25.68 -23.20
C ILE A 792 -8.30 -24.43 -23.45
N LEU A 793 -9.57 -24.59 -23.85
CA LEU A 793 -10.50 -23.49 -24.03
C LEU A 793 -10.77 -22.76 -22.71
N SER A 794 -10.97 -23.50 -21.62
CA SER A 794 -11.10 -22.94 -20.27
C SER A 794 -9.84 -22.18 -19.84
N HIS A 795 -8.63 -22.73 -20.07
CA HIS A 795 -7.37 -22.02 -19.80
C HIS A 795 -7.22 -20.74 -20.64
N ALA A 796 -7.59 -20.76 -21.92
CA ALA A 796 -7.53 -19.58 -22.78
C ALA A 796 -8.47 -18.46 -22.28
N ILE A 797 -9.68 -18.81 -21.84
CA ILE A 797 -10.61 -17.85 -21.23
C ILE A 797 -10.05 -17.32 -19.92
N TYR A 798 -9.46 -18.18 -19.08
CA TYR A 798 -8.83 -17.76 -17.83
C TYR A 798 -7.70 -16.74 -18.07
N CYS A 799 -6.83 -17.00 -19.05
CA CYS A 799 -5.75 -16.10 -19.42
C CYS A 799 -6.27 -14.73 -19.90
N ARG A 800 -7.38 -14.71 -20.64
CA ARG A 800 -8.00 -13.48 -21.14
C ARG A 800 -8.72 -12.70 -20.06
N ASP A 801 -9.60 -13.35 -19.31
CA ASP A 801 -10.53 -12.70 -18.39
C ASP A 801 -9.87 -12.36 -17.05
N VAL A 802 -9.04 -13.25 -16.50
CA VAL A 802 -8.42 -13.09 -15.18
C VAL A 802 -7.00 -12.52 -15.27
N LEU A 803 -6.14 -13.15 -16.08
CA LEU A 803 -4.74 -12.71 -16.22
C LEU A 803 -4.57 -11.51 -17.16
N LYS A 804 -5.62 -11.12 -17.90
CA LYS A 804 -5.62 -10.02 -18.88
C LYS A 804 -4.51 -10.16 -19.94
N LEU A 805 -4.11 -11.39 -20.26
CA LEU A 805 -3.09 -11.70 -21.25
C LEU A 805 -3.71 -11.78 -22.65
N LYS A 806 -2.97 -11.31 -23.66
CA LYS A 806 -3.31 -11.56 -25.07
C LYS A 806 -3.02 -13.02 -25.43
N LYS A 807 -3.65 -13.52 -26.50
CA LYS A 807 -3.38 -14.87 -27.03
C LYS A 807 -1.86 -15.04 -27.29
N GLY A 808 -1.29 -16.17 -26.87
CA GLY A 808 0.14 -16.49 -27.05
C GLY A 808 1.12 -15.80 -26.10
N GLN A 809 0.68 -14.80 -25.31
CA GLN A 809 1.57 -14.14 -24.34
C GLN A 809 1.94 -15.07 -23.18
N ARG A 810 3.19 -14.93 -22.71
CA ARG A 810 3.77 -15.73 -21.63
C ARG A 810 3.73 -14.97 -20.31
N ALA A 811 3.55 -15.69 -19.21
CA ALA A 811 3.64 -15.14 -17.86
C ALA A 811 4.07 -16.22 -16.86
N VAL A 812 4.66 -15.80 -15.75
CA VAL A 812 5.00 -16.67 -14.62
C VAL A 812 4.20 -16.19 -13.42
N ILE A 813 3.47 -17.08 -12.78
CA ILE A 813 2.74 -16.78 -11.54
C ILE A 813 3.48 -17.46 -10.39
N SER A 814 3.78 -16.73 -9.33
CA SER A 814 4.53 -17.23 -8.19
C SER A 814 3.80 -16.95 -6.89
N ASN A 815 3.33 -17.99 -6.18
CA ASN A 815 2.45 -17.87 -5.01
C ASN A 815 1.32 -16.82 -5.20
N GLY A 816 0.70 -16.83 -6.37
CA GLY A 816 -0.35 -15.88 -6.76
C GLY A 816 0.13 -14.54 -7.35
N ARG A 817 1.42 -14.17 -7.22
CA ARG A 817 1.99 -12.97 -7.87
C ARG A 817 2.11 -13.18 -9.37
N ILE A 818 1.59 -12.28 -10.19
CA ILE A 818 1.68 -12.32 -11.65
C ILE A 818 2.96 -11.59 -12.10
N ILE A 819 3.79 -12.26 -12.90
CA ILE A 819 5.00 -11.71 -13.53
C ILE A 819 4.83 -11.86 -15.04
N GLY A 820 4.47 -10.76 -15.70
CA GLY A 820 4.21 -10.71 -17.13
C GLY A 820 3.23 -9.60 -17.49
N PRO A 821 2.82 -9.49 -18.77
CA PRO A 821 3.22 -10.33 -19.89
C PRO A 821 4.72 -10.21 -20.24
N LEU A 822 5.38 -11.34 -20.47
CA LEU A 822 6.77 -11.40 -20.94
C LEU A 822 6.80 -11.17 -22.46
N GLU A 823 7.70 -10.30 -22.93
CA GLU A 823 7.90 -10.05 -24.35
C GLU A 823 8.59 -11.25 -25.03
N ASP A 824 8.50 -11.39 -26.35
CA ASP A 824 9.10 -12.52 -27.08
C ASP A 824 10.64 -12.53 -27.01
N SER A 825 11.25 -11.35 -26.93
CA SER A 825 12.71 -11.17 -26.74
C SER A 825 13.16 -11.32 -25.29
N GLU A 826 12.23 -11.32 -24.34
CA GLU A 826 12.54 -11.40 -22.91
C GLU A 826 12.75 -12.87 -22.51
N MET A 827 13.94 -13.14 -21.96
CA MET A 827 14.35 -14.48 -21.57
C MET A 827 14.29 -14.62 -20.06
N PHE A 828 13.50 -15.59 -19.61
CA PHE A 828 13.33 -15.93 -18.19
C PHE A 828 13.98 -17.28 -17.93
N ASN A 829 15.13 -17.29 -17.25
CA ASN A 829 16.01 -18.45 -17.15
C ASN A 829 15.92 -19.15 -15.78
N GLN A 830 16.74 -20.19 -15.57
CA GLN A 830 16.82 -20.91 -14.30
C GLN A 830 17.20 -20.02 -13.10
N ASP A 831 18.09 -19.05 -13.30
CA ASP A 831 18.57 -18.17 -12.23
C ASP A 831 17.50 -17.16 -11.80
N ASP A 832 16.63 -16.74 -12.72
CA ASP A 832 15.46 -15.91 -12.42
C ASP A 832 14.46 -16.66 -11.52
N PHE A 833 14.23 -17.97 -11.77
CA PHE A 833 13.43 -18.81 -10.86
C PHE A 833 14.09 -18.98 -9.49
N HIS A 834 15.43 -19.04 -9.43
CA HIS A 834 16.17 -19.11 -8.18
C HIS A 834 16.05 -17.82 -7.37
N LEU A 835 16.14 -16.67 -8.02
CA LEU A 835 15.90 -15.36 -7.40
C LEU A 835 14.48 -15.29 -6.81
N LEU A 836 13.47 -15.72 -7.57
CA LEU A 836 12.09 -15.76 -7.09
C LEU A 836 11.91 -16.68 -5.88
N GLU A 837 12.48 -17.88 -5.91
CA GLU A 837 12.42 -18.81 -4.77
C GLU A 837 13.05 -18.18 -3.52
N ASN A 838 14.24 -17.60 -3.65
CA ASN A 838 14.97 -17.00 -2.53
C ASN A 838 14.21 -15.82 -1.92
N ILE A 839 13.60 -14.96 -2.74
CA ILE A 839 12.76 -13.85 -2.27
C ILE A 839 11.62 -14.44 -1.43
N ILE A 840 10.85 -15.36 -1.99
CA ILE A 840 9.64 -15.88 -1.34
C ILE A 840 9.97 -16.63 -0.05
N LEU A 841 11.03 -17.44 -0.05
CA LEU A 841 11.45 -18.17 1.15
C LEU A 841 11.83 -17.23 2.30
N LYS A 842 12.53 -16.12 2.01
CA LYS A 842 12.94 -15.13 3.02
C LYS A 842 11.78 -14.27 3.51
N THR A 843 10.88 -13.88 2.62
CA THR A 843 9.80 -12.93 2.95
C THR A 843 8.67 -13.62 3.69
N SER A 844 8.08 -14.65 3.09
CA SER A 844 6.78 -15.18 3.49
C SER A 844 6.73 -16.70 3.58
N GLY A 845 7.30 -17.41 2.60
CA GLY A 845 7.17 -18.85 2.43
C GLY A 845 7.54 -19.66 3.67
N GLN A 846 8.66 -19.36 4.34
CA GLN A 846 9.05 -20.09 5.55
C GLN A 846 8.19 -19.75 6.77
N LYS A 847 7.81 -18.48 6.94
CA LYS A 847 7.00 -18.01 8.07
C LYS A 847 5.57 -18.53 7.99
N ILE A 848 4.97 -18.52 6.80
CA ILE A 848 3.62 -19.05 6.58
C ILE A 848 3.63 -20.57 6.71
N LYS A 849 4.63 -21.25 6.15
CA LYS A 849 4.79 -22.70 6.28
C LYS A 849 4.85 -23.13 7.76
N SER A 850 5.63 -22.44 8.60
CA SER A 850 5.73 -22.82 10.02
C SER A 850 4.41 -22.66 10.77
N GLN A 851 3.62 -21.63 10.46
CA GLN A 851 2.28 -21.45 11.04
C GLN A 851 1.28 -22.50 10.56
N ILE A 852 1.26 -22.80 9.25
CA ILE A 852 0.32 -23.80 8.68
C ILE A 852 0.65 -25.21 9.18
N GLN A 853 1.93 -25.55 9.37
CA GLN A 853 2.32 -26.83 9.95
C GLN A 853 1.83 -27.02 11.39
N GLN A 854 1.69 -25.94 12.17
CA GLN A 854 1.11 -26.01 13.53
C GLN A 854 -0.39 -26.34 13.52
N LEU A 855 -1.09 -26.07 12.41
CA LEU A 855 -2.52 -26.33 12.27
C LEU A 855 -2.85 -27.80 11.93
N GLY A 856 -1.85 -28.59 11.52
CA GLY A 856 -2.02 -30.04 11.29
C GLY A 856 -2.84 -30.41 10.06
N PHE A 857 -2.92 -29.55 9.04
CA PHE A 857 -3.52 -29.88 7.74
C PHE A 857 -2.74 -30.99 7.01
N GLU A 858 -3.42 -31.74 6.13
CA GLU A 858 -2.77 -32.68 5.22
C GLU A 858 -1.71 -31.98 4.35
N GLU A 859 -0.60 -32.65 4.04
CA GLU A 859 0.60 -31.98 3.52
C GLU A 859 0.42 -31.39 2.10
N ASP A 860 -0.37 -32.03 1.24
CA ASP A 860 -0.68 -31.51 -0.11
C ASP A 860 -1.61 -30.28 -0.04
N LEU A 861 -2.65 -30.36 0.78
CA LEU A 861 -3.54 -29.24 1.09
C LEU A 861 -2.79 -28.11 1.80
N ALA A 862 -1.80 -28.41 2.63
CA ALA A 862 -0.97 -27.42 3.32
C ALA A 862 -0.14 -26.61 2.33
N SER A 863 0.42 -27.22 1.28
CA SER A 863 1.13 -26.47 0.23
C SER A 863 0.20 -25.55 -0.57
N ASP A 864 -1.03 -26.01 -0.86
CA ASP A 864 -2.05 -25.15 -1.47
C ASP A 864 -2.45 -24.01 -0.55
N LEU A 865 -2.64 -24.26 0.73
CA LEU A 865 -2.92 -23.22 1.72
C LEU A 865 -1.78 -22.21 1.83
N VAL A 866 -0.50 -22.64 1.81
CA VAL A 866 0.64 -21.71 1.80
C VAL A 866 0.55 -20.77 0.59
N MET A 867 0.27 -21.30 -0.60
CA MET A 867 0.11 -20.48 -1.82
C MET A 867 -1.05 -19.49 -1.69
N LYS A 868 -2.23 -19.95 -1.23
CA LYS A 868 -3.44 -19.12 -1.11
C LYS A 868 -3.28 -18.02 -0.05
N VAL A 869 -2.70 -18.35 1.10
CA VAL A 869 -2.45 -17.41 2.19
C VAL A 869 -1.37 -16.39 1.81
N ASP A 870 -0.29 -16.82 1.15
CA ASP A 870 0.78 -15.93 0.70
C ASP A 870 0.27 -14.92 -0.33
N ALA A 871 -0.54 -15.36 -1.30
CA ALA A 871 -1.17 -14.48 -2.28
C ALA A 871 -2.06 -13.42 -1.61
N LEU A 872 -2.86 -13.82 -0.62
CA LEU A 872 -3.79 -12.93 0.07
C LEU A 872 -3.05 -11.88 0.92
N LEU A 873 -2.03 -12.29 1.68
CA LEU A 873 -1.28 -11.40 2.56
C LEU A 873 -0.34 -10.49 1.77
N SER A 874 0.30 -11.01 0.71
CA SER A 874 1.19 -10.23 -0.15
C SER A 874 0.44 -9.25 -1.07
N ALA A 875 -0.85 -9.47 -1.34
CA ALA A 875 -1.70 -8.53 -2.07
C ALA A 875 -2.03 -7.25 -1.29
N GLN A 876 -1.79 -7.21 0.03
CA GLN A 876 -2.00 -6.00 0.81
C GLN A 876 -0.97 -4.92 0.41
N PRO A 877 -1.38 -3.64 0.34
CA PRO A 877 -0.44 -2.56 0.08
C PRO A 877 0.64 -2.51 1.15
N LYS A 878 1.82 -1.95 0.82
CA LYS A 878 2.87 -1.69 1.80
C LYS A 878 2.26 -0.90 2.97
N GLY A 879 2.30 -1.49 4.16
CA GLY A 879 1.56 -1.03 5.33
C GLY A 879 2.51 -1.01 6.53
N GLU A 880 2.14 -0.30 7.58
CA GLU A 880 2.96 -0.24 8.79
C GLU A 880 3.17 -1.64 9.39
N ALA A 881 4.35 -1.85 9.96
CA ALA A 881 4.66 -3.10 10.62
C ALA A 881 3.73 -3.30 11.82
N ARG A 882 3.04 -4.45 11.85
CA ARG A 882 2.18 -4.81 12.97
C ARG A 882 3.02 -5.02 14.23
N ILE A 883 2.60 -4.41 15.33
CA ILE A 883 3.28 -4.49 16.62
C ILE A 883 2.69 -5.63 17.45
N GLU A 884 3.55 -6.52 17.92
CA GLU A 884 3.17 -7.53 18.89
C GLU A 884 3.26 -6.96 20.31
N TYR A 885 2.15 -7.04 21.03
CA TYR A 885 2.06 -6.56 22.41
C TYR A 885 1.72 -7.72 23.35
N HIS A 886 2.39 -7.73 24.51
CA HIS A 886 2.16 -8.66 25.60
C HIS A 886 1.92 -7.86 26.88
N PHE A 887 0.70 -7.90 27.42
CA PHE A 887 0.35 -7.14 28.63
C PHE A 887 0.69 -7.92 29.89
N PHE A 888 0.97 -7.20 30.99
CA PHE A 888 1.30 -7.81 32.28
C PHE A 888 0.06 -8.45 32.91
N GLU A 889 -0.94 -7.63 33.24
CA GLU A 889 -2.26 -8.08 33.69
C GLU A 889 -3.34 -7.14 33.14
N GLU A 890 -4.55 -7.68 33.02
CA GLU A 890 -5.70 -6.98 32.48
C GLU A 890 -6.93 -7.15 33.40
N ARG A 891 -6.75 -7.37 34.71
CA ARG A 891 -7.86 -7.76 35.59
C ARG A 891 -8.69 -6.57 36.05
N TYR A 892 -8.02 -5.49 36.44
CA TYR A 892 -8.66 -4.30 36.99
C TYR A 892 -8.46 -3.07 36.10
N SER A 893 -7.40 -3.01 35.30
CA SER A 893 -7.01 -1.80 34.56
C SER A 893 -7.68 -1.59 33.20
N ALA A 894 -8.49 -2.55 32.73
CA ALA A 894 -9.03 -2.54 31.37
C ALA A 894 -10.54 -2.84 31.27
N VAL A 895 -11.23 -2.10 30.40
CA VAL A 895 -12.60 -2.41 29.96
C VAL A 895 -12.53 -3.46 28.84
N LYS A 896 -13.32 -4.54 28.95
CA LYS A 896 -13.30 -5.65 27.99
C LYS A 896 -14.67 -5.91 27.39
N LEU A 897 -14.73 -5.94 26.06
CA LEU A 897 -15.87 -6.47 25.31
C LEU A 897 -15.42 -7.72 24.56
N ARG A 898 -16.12 -8.82 24.81
CA ARG A 898 -15.84 -10.10 24.15
C ARG A 898 -16.50 -10.14 22.77
N PRO A 899 -15.83 -10.73 21.77
CA PRO A 899 -16.41 -10.94 20.46
C PRO A 899 -17.51 -12.00 20.51
N LYS A 900 -18.36 -12.02 19.47
CA LYS A 900 -19.31 -13.12 19.23
C LYS A 900 -18.55 -14.36 18.79
N GLU A 901 -18.85 -15.50 19.43
CA GLU A 901 -18.22 -16.80 19.13
C GLU A 901 -18.67 -17.33 17.76
N GLY A 902 -17.73 -17.93 17.00
CA GLY A 902 -18.00 -18.54 15.69
C GLY A 902 -17.97 -17.59 14.50
N GLU A 903 -17.80 -16.27 14.73
CA GLU A 903 -17.61 -15.27 13.67
C GLU A 903 -16.18 -14.71 13.70
N THR A 904 -15.69 -14.24 12.55
CA THR A 904 -14.44 -13.46 12.50
C THR A 904 -14.60 -12.18 13.32
N TYR A 905 -13.60 -11.85 14.14
CA TYR A 905 -13.60 -10.65 14.96
C TYR A 905 -12.31 -9.86 14.81
N PHE A 906 -12.40 -8.53 14.96
CA PHE A 906 -11.25 -7.62 14.96
C PHE A 906 -10.66 -7.54 16.37
N ASP A 907 -9.33 -7.62 16.50
CA ASP A 907 -8.67 -7.40 17.77
C ASP A 907 -8.34 -5.92 17.93
N VAL A 908 -9.09 -5.22 18.80
CA VAL A 908 -8.96 -3.77 19.00
C VAL A 908 -8.44 -3.50 20.40
N VAL A 909 -7.29 -2.85 20.47
CA VAL A 909 -6.70 -2.42 21.74
C VAL A 909 -6.57 -0.91 21.75
N ALA A 910 -7.19 -0.26 22.73
CA ALA A 910 -7.02 1.16 22.96
C ALA A 910 -6.29 1.37 24.28
N ILE A 911 -5.27 2.23 24.28
CA ILE A 911 -4.58 2.71 25.47
C ILE A 911 -4.93 4.18 25.56
N VAL A 912 -5.58 4.62 26.62
CA VAL A 912 -6.06 6.00 26.72
C VAL A 912 -6.21 6.43 28.18
N ASP A 913 -5.88 7.68 28.49
CA ASP A 913 -6.31 8.30 29.74
C ASP A 913 -7.72 8.88 29.51
N PRO A 914 -8.74 8.51 30.32
CA PRO A 914 -10.11 9.01 30.12
C PRO A 914 -10.25 10.54 30.20
N VAL A 915 -9.22 11.23 30.69
CA VAL A 915 -9.20 12.69 30.85
C VAL A 915 -8.33 13.41 29.82
N THR A 916 -8.12 12.83 28.63
CA THR A 916 -7.44 13.49 27.51
C THR A 916 -8.40 13.88 26.40
N ARG A 917 -7.95 14.77 25.49
CA ARG A 917 -8.73 15.16 24.31
C ARG A 917 -8.98 13.95 23.40
N ASP A 918 -8.01 13.06 23.30
CA ASP A 918 -8.11 11.84 22.51
C ASP A 918 -9.23 10.94 23.02
N ALA A 919 -9.43 10.83 24.33
CA ALA A 919 -10.54 10.09 24.92
C ALA A 919 -11.92 10.66 24.49
N GLN A 920 -12.03 11.98 24.35
CA GLN A 920 -13.27 12.64 23.90
C GLN A 920 -13.66 12.23 22.48
N ARG A 921 -12.67 11.93 21.63
CA ARG A 921 -12.85 11.48 20.24
C ARG A 921 -12.93 9.96 20.12
N LEU A 922 -12.09 9.23 20.85
CA LEU A 922 -11.95 7.79 20.78
C LEU A 922 -13.16 7.07 21.39
N ALA A 923 -13.75 7.57 22.48
CA ALA A 923 -14.93 6.96 23.10
C ALA A 923 -16.13 6.84 22.13
N PRO A 924 -16.61 7.92 21.46
CA PRO A 924 -17.70 7.81 20.49
C PRO A 924 -17.30 7.00 19.25
N LEU A 925 -16.03 7.06 18.82
CA LEU A 925 -15.54 6.24 17.71
C LEU A 925 -15.63 4.74 18.02
N LEU A 926 -15.15 4.30 19.19
CA LEU A 926 -15.24 2.89 19.61
C LEU A 926 -16.69 2.41 19.74
N LEU A 927 -17.60 3.26 20.21
CA LEU A 927 -19.03 2.94 20.29
C LEU A 927 -19.62 2.68 18.90
N VAL A 928 -19.29 3.52 17.92
CA VAL A 928 -19.73 3.32 16.53
C VAL A 928 -19.10 2.05 15.97
N LEU A 929 -17.78 1.86 16.12
CA LEU A 929 -17.10 0.66 15.64
C LEU A 929 -17.70 -0.63 16.23
N ASN A 930 -18.07 -0.65 17.52
CA ASN A 930 -18.69 -1.81 18.16
C ASN A 930 -20.04 -2.22 17.53
N GLN A 931 -20.72 -1.30 16.86
CA GLN A 931 -21.95 -1.61 16.10
C GLN A 931 -21.65 -2.07 14.68
N LEU A 932 -20.53 -1.63 14.10
CA LEU A 932 -20.14 -1.92 12.72
C LEU A 932 -19.48 -3.30 12.56
N ILE A 933 -18.56 -3.62 13.46
CA ILE A 933 -17.71 -4.81 13.37
C ILE A 933 -17.82 -5.66 14.64
N ASN A 934 -17.68 -6.97 14.49
CA ASN A 934 -17.49 -7.86 15.63
C ASN A 934 -16.07 -7.64 16.16
N MET A 935 -15.92 -7.16 17.41
CA MET A 935 -14.62 -6.80 17.98
C MET A 935 -14.35 -7.50 19.31
N ASN A 936 -13.09 -7.87 19.51
CA ASN A 936 -12.51 -8.12 20.81
C ASN A 936 -11.86 -6.81 21.28
N LEU A 937 -12.59 -6.04 22.08
CA LEU A 937 -12.14 -4.72 22.53
C LEU A 937 -11.51 -4.80 23.91
N ARG A 938 -10.30 -4.25 24.03
CA ARG A 938 -9.63 -4.01 25.32
C ARG A 938 -9.21 -2.54 25.41
N VAL A 939 -9.78 -1.81 26.36
CA VAL A 939 -9.43 -0.40 26.61
C VAL A 939 -8.66 -0.30 27.93
N PHE A 940 -7.36 -0.04 27.84
CA PHE A 940 -6.47 0.15 28.99
C PHE A 940 -6.44 1.61 29.44
N MET A 941 -6.62 1.82 30.74
CA MET A 941 -6.60 3.15 31.34
C MET A 941 -5.15 3.61 31.62
N ASN A 942 -4.61 4.51 30.79
CA ASN A 942 -3.23 5.02 30.92
C ASN A 942 -3.16 6.32 31.76
N CYS A 943 -3.57 6.24 33.02
CA CYS A 943 -3.81 7.42 33.86
C CYS A 943 -2.54 8.23 34.18
N GLN A 944 -2.60 9.56 34.04
CA GLN A 944 -1.56 10.45 34.53
C GLN A 944 -1.69 10.70 36.05
N SER A 945 -0.56 10.68 36.77
CA SER A 945 -0.52 11.05 38.20
C SER A 945 -0.07 12.51 38.39
N LYS A 946 -0.48 13.11 39.51
CA LYS A 946 -0.01 14.43 39.97
C LYS A 946 -0.32 15.57 38.99
N LEU A 947 -1.55 15.62 38.49
CA LEU A 947 -2.03 16.73 37.67
C LEU A 947 -1.92 18.07 38.42
N SER A 948 -1.35 19.08 37.77
CA SER A 948 -1.17 20.43 38.32
C SER A 948 -2.34 21.37 38.00
N ASP A 949 -3.04 21.10 36.90
CA ASP A 949 -4.16 21.89 36.37
C ASP A 949 -5.26 20.94 35.88
N MET A 950 -6.44 21.49 35.63
CA MET A 950 -7.57 20.75 35.09
C MET A 950 -7.23 20.25 33.67
N PRO A 951 -7.27 18.92 33.44
CA PRO A 951 -6.83 18.31 32.18
C PRO A 951 -7.77 18.60 30.99
N LEU A 952 -9.09 18.64 31.20
CA LEU A 952 -10.09 18.99 30.18
C LEU A 952 -10.88 20.22 30.60
N LYS A 953 -10.85 21.27 29.77
CA LYS A 953 -11.53 22.56 29.98
C LYS A 953 -12.60 22.85 28.92
N SER A 954 -13.07 21.82 28.23
CA SER A 954 -13.99 21.95 27.12
C SER A 954 -15.03 20.84 27.10
N PHE A 955 -16.17 21.15 26.50
CA PHE A 955 -17.19 20.19 26.13
C PHE A 955 -16.96 19.77 24.70
N TYR A 956 -17.07 18.47 24.42
CA TYR A 956 -16.76 17.94 23.10
C TYR A 956 -17.87 17.03 22.58
N ARG A 957 -18.14 17.08 21.28
CA ARG A 957 -19.05 16.16 20.59
C ARG A 957 -18.41 15.72 19.28
N TYR A 958 -18.27 14.41 19.11
CA TYR A 958 -17.86 13.83 17.84
C TYR A 958 -19.09 13.46 17.02
N VAL A 959 -19.17 14.00 15.80
CA VAL A 959 -20.32 13.82 14.90
C VAL A 959 -20.06 12.61 14.00
N LEU A 960 -20.52 11.45 14.46
CA LEU A 960 -20.37 10.19 13.76
C LEU A 960 -21.57 9.28 14.03
N GLU A 961 -22.24 8.83 12.99
CA GLU A 961 -23.39 7.93 13.06
C GLU A 961 -23.11 6.63 12.29
N PRO A 962 -23.52 5.46 12.81
CA PRO A 962 -23.26 4.16 12.21
C PRO A 962 -24.08 3.90 10.93
N GLU A 963 -25.29 4.45 10.83
CA GLU A 963 -26.23 4.29 9.70
C GLU A 963 -27.01 5.58 9.49
N ILE A 964 -27.57 5.75 8.28
CA ILE A 964 -28.42 6.89 7.95
C ILE A 964 -29.68 6.87 8.81
N SER A 965 -30.04 8.05 9.34
CA SER A 965 -31.28 8.24 10.10
C SER A 965 -32.39 8.84 9.23
N PHE A 966 -33.63 8.50 9.57
CA PHE A 966 -34.84 8.96 8.87
C PHE A 966 -35.74 9.74 9.82
N THR A 967 -36.48 10.70 9.26
CA THR A 967 -37.54 11.40 9.99
C THR A 967 -38.77 10.52 10.16
N ALA A 968 -39.71 10.93 11.03
CA ALA A 968 -40.99 10.25 11.20
C ALA A 968 -41.83 10.19 9.90
N ASP A 969 -41.55 11.10 8.95
CA ASP A 969 -42.19 11.18 7.64
C ASP A 969 -41.49 10.29 6.58
N ASN A 970 -40.55 9.41 6.98
CA ASN A 970 -39.78 8.50 6.11
C ASN A 970 -38.87 9.17 5.07
N ASN A 971 -38.60 10.47 5.22
CA ASN A 971 -37.58 11.19 4.46
C ASN A 971 -36.24 11.16 5.21
N PHE A 972 -35.14 11.43 4.49
CA PHE A 972 -33.83 11.58 5.13
C PHE A 972 -33.88 12.57 6.30
N ALA A 973 -33.31 12.19 7.44
CA ALA A 973 -33.12 13.12 8.55
C ALA A 973 -32.26 14.32 8.10
N PRO A 974 -32.38 15.49 8.75
CA PRO A 974 -31.56 16.69 8.47
C PRO A 974 -30.05 16.52 8.73
N GLY A 975 -29.59 15.28 8.86
CA GLY A 975 -28.20 14.90 8.87
C GLY A 975 -27.58 14.77 10.26
N PRO A 976 -26.31 14.36 10.30
CA PRO A 976 -25.54 14.23 11.51
C PRO A 976 -25.29 15.63 12.13
N ILE A 977 -25.65 15.82 13.40
CA ILE A 977 -25.59 17.13 14.07
C ILE A 977 -24.98 17.01 15.47
N ALA A 978 -24.14 17.98 15.85
CA ALA A 978 -23.59 18.06 17.20
C ALA A 978 -24.61 18.73 18.13
N LYS A 979 -25.08 18.00 19.14
CA LYS A 979 -26.02 18.51 20.15
C LYS A 979 -25.36 18.61 21.52
N PHE A 980 -25.38 19.80 22.09
CA PHE A 980 -24.98 20.08 23.47
C PHE A 980 -26.25 20.30 24.28
N LEU A 981 -26.46 19.51 25.33
CA LEU A 981 -27.62 19.56 26.21
C LEU A 981 -27.14 19.93 27.62
N ASP A 982 -28.02 20.60 28.38
CA ASP A 982 -27.77 20.98 29.79
C ASP A 982 -26.44 21.73 29.99
N MET A 983 -26.11 22.62 29.05
CA MET A 983 -24.89 23.43 29.12
C MET A 983 -25.04 24.52 30.18
N PRO A 984 -23.99 24.77 30.97
CA PRO A 984 -24.07 25.79 32.00
C PRO A 984 -24.02 27.19 31.39
N GLN A 985 -24.81 28.11 31.94
CA GLN A 985 -25.08 29.41 31.30
C GLN A 985 -24.10 30.54 31.65
N SER A 986 -23.42 30.44 32.80
CA SER A 986 -22.56 31.49 33.34
C SER A 986 -21.19 31.69 32.66
N PRO A 987 -20.49 30.68 32.12
CA PRO A 987 -19.18 30.90 31.50
C PRO A 987 -19.32 31.37 30.04
N LEU A 988 -18.27 32.04 29.57
CA LEU A 988 -18.08 32.31 28.15
C LEU A 988 -17.51 31.08 27.44
N PHE A 989 -18.04 30.75 26.27
CA PHE A 989 -17.55 29.67 25.44
C PHE A 989 -16.94 30.17 24.13
N THR A 990 -15.94 29.44 23.65
CA THR A 990 -15.39 29.57 22.30
C THR A 990 -15.65 28.27 21.56
N LEU A 991 -16.23 28.37 20.36
CA LEU A 991 -16.48 27.20 19.51
C LEU A 991 -15.26 26.90 18.64
N ASN A 992 -14.69 25.71 18.81
CA ASN A 992 -13.66 25.18 17.92
C ASN A 992 -14.23 24.00 17.13
N LEU A 993 -13.78 23.86 15.89
CA LEU A 993 -14.08 22.73 15.03
C LEU A 993 -12.83 21.89 14.86
N ASN A 994 -12.95 20.61 15.14
CA ASN A 994 -11.92 19.62 14.85
C ASN A 994 -12.32 18.86 13.58
N THR A 995 -11.84 19.31 12.44
CA THR A 995 -12.14 18.71 11.13
C THR A 995 -10.92 17.97 10.59
N PRO A 996 -11.12 17.00 9.67
CA PRO A 996 -10.03 16.45 8.86
C PRO A 996 -9.11 17.54 8.29
N GLU A 997 -7.80 17.28 8.19
CA GLU A 997 -6.81 18.29 7.74
C GLU A 997 -7.10 18.82 6.33
N SER A 998 -7.72 18.00 5.48
CA SER A 998 -8.08 18.36 4.11
C SER A 998 -9.28 19.33 4.03
N TRP A 999 -10.00 19.59 5.11
CA TRP A 999 -11.23 20.37 5.09
C TRP A 999 -10.99 21.86 5.39
N MET A 1000 -11.50 22.74 4.52
CA MET A 1000 -11.56 24.18 4.78
C MET A 1000 -13.00 24.61 5.03
N VAL A 1001 -13.32 24.84 6.29
CA VAL A 1001 -14.67 25.18 6.76
C VAL A 1001 -14.77 26.67 7.03
N GLU A 1002 -15.88 27.28 6.61
CA GLU A 1002 -16.24 28.66 6.91
C GLU A 1002 -17.62 28.74 7.60
N SER A 1003 -17.80 29.76 8.42
CA SER A 1003 -19.09 30.07 9.03
C SER A 1003 -19.95 30.88 8.07
N VAL A 1004 -21.05 30.28 7.58
CA VAL A 1004 -21.93 30.92 6.58
C VAL A 1004 -23.09 31.66 7.23
N ARG A 1005 -23.63 31.15 8.35
CA ARG A 1005 -24.81 31.72 8.99
C ARG A 1005 -24.72 31.61 10.51
N THR A 1006 -24.26 32.68 11.15
CA THR A 1006 -24.18 32.78 12.61
C THR A 1006 -24.72 34.17 13.02
N PRO A 1007 -25.82 34.24 13.79
CA PRO A 1007 -26.25 35.51 14.37
C PRO A 1007 -25.43 35.86 15.63
N TYR A 1008 -24.63 34.92 16.14
CA TYR A 1008 -23.83 35.02 17.35
C TYR A 1008 -22.33 35.03 17.04
N ASP A 1009 -21.55 35.64 17.94
CA ASP A 1009 -20.08 35.59 17.95
C ASP A 1009 -19.62 34.22 18.46
N LEU A 1010 -18.94 33.46 17.59
CA LEU A 1010 -18.48 32.10 17.90
C LEU A 1010 -17.31 32.07 18.89
N ASP A 1011 -16.59 33.19 19.04
CA ASP A 1011 -15.45 33.29 19.95
C ASP A 1011 -15.87 33.66 21.38
N ASN A 1012 -17.08 34.22 21.54
CA ASN A 1012 -17.63 34.74 22.78
C ASN A 1012 -19.11 34.35 22.93
N ILE A 1013 -19.40 33.07 23.00
CA ILE A 1013 -20.74 32.55 23.22
C ILE A 1013 -21.07 32.67 24.70
N TYR A 1014 -21.95 33.61 25.06
CA TYR A 1014 -22.49 33.75 26.42
C TYR A 1014 -23.96 33.31 26.43
N LEU A 1015 -24.23 32.14 27.02
CA LEU A 1015 -25.56 31.53 26.94
C LEU A 1015 -26.63 32.30 27.74
N GLU A 1016 -26.24 33.04 28.78
CA GLU A 1016 -27.17 33.86 29.56
C GLU A 1016 -27.80 35.02 28.75
N GLU A 1017 -27.09 35.54 27.74
CA GLU A 1017 -27.59 36.61 26.87
C GLU A 1017 -28.46 36.12 25.70
N VAL A 1018 -28.48 34.81 25.46
CA VAL A 1018 -29.25 34.21 24.37
C VAL A 1018 -30.72 34.13 24.78
N ARG A 1019 -31.57 34.94 24.12
CA ARG A 1019 -33.01 35.04 24.43
C ARG A 1019 -33.81 33.80 24.03
N GLU A 1020 -33.30 33.00 23.11
CA GLU A 1020 -33.92 31.76 22.64
C GLU A 1020 -33.37 30.56 23.42
N ILE A 1021 -34.25 29.60 23.75
CA ILE A 1021 -33.85 28.38 24.49
C ILE A 1021 -32.84 27.53 23.68
N ASN A 1022 -32.85 27.66 22.35
CA ASN A 1022 -32.03 26.87 21.45
C ASN A 1022 -31.18 27.77 20.54
N MET A 1023 -29.87 27.52 20.48
CA MET A 1023 -28.96 28.12 19.52
C MET A 1023 -28.73 27.16 18.34
N PHE A 1024 -28.92 27.63 17.11
CA PHE A 1024 -28.61 26.88 15.90
C PHE A 1024 -27.45 27.52 15.15
N LEU A 1025 -26.45 26.71 14.80
CA LEU A 1025 -25.28 27.12 14.04
C LEU A 1025 -25.15 26.28 12.77
N LEU A 1026 -24.97 26.94 11.62
CA LEU A 1026 -24.71 26.27 10.34
C LEU A 1026 -23.37 26.72 9.77
N LEU A 1027 -22.51 25.73 9.56
CA LEU A 1027 -21.16 25.86 9.02
C LEU A 1027 -21.12 25.19 7.65
N HIS A 1028 -20.24 25.65 6.76
CA HIS A 1028 -20.14 25.11 5.41
C HIS A 1028 -18.71 24.72 5.08
N LEU A 1029 -18.54 23.52 4.54
CA LEU A 1029 -17.30 23.11 3.89
C LEU A 1029 -17.21 23.81 2.53
N ASN A 1030 -16.29 24.77 2.41
CA ASN A 1030 -16.15 25.58 1.20
C ASN A 1030 -15.27 24.90 0.15
N SER A 1031 -14.19 24.27 0.59
CA SER A 1031 -13.22 23.61 -0.29
C SER A 1031 -12.50 22.48 0.43
N VAL A 1032 -12.07 21.51 -0.35
CA VAL A 1032 -11.14 20.45 0.07
C VAL A 1032 -9.75 20.82 -0.43
N VAL A 1033 -8.77 20.72 0.45
CA VAL A 1033 -7.36 21.01 0.19
C VAL A 1033 -6.68 19.76 -0.34
N PHE A 1034 -5.80 19.92 -1.33
CA PHE A 1034 -4.98 18.85 -1.88
C PHE A 1034 -3.53 18.99 -1.39
N PRO A 1035 -3.18 18.54 -0.18
CA PRO A 1035 -1.80 18.62 0.28
C PRO A 1035 -0.90 17.83 -0.68
N GLY A 1036 0.15 18.47 -1.17
CA GLY A 1036 1.13 17.86 -2.07
C GLY A 1036 2.54 18.11 -1.55
N LEU A 1037 3.35 17.07 -1.57
CA LEU A 1037 4.80 17.18 -1.39
C LEU A 1037 5.43 17.14 -2.78
N ILE A 1038 6.29 18.12 -3.06
CA ILE A 1038 7.06 18.14 -4.30
C ILE A 1038 8.43 17.58 -3.98
N PHE A 1039 8.77 16.51 -4.69
CA PHE A 1039 10.10 15.93 -4.71
C PHE A 1039 10.72 16.27 -6.05
N ASP A 1040 12.00 16.62 -6.03
CA ASP A 1040 12.78 16.60 -7.25
C ASP A 1040 13.05 15.13 -7.57
N ILE A 1041 12.60 14.68 -8.74
CA ILE A 1041 12.72 13.28 -9.17
C ILE A 1041 14.20 12.87 -9.28
N LYS A 1042 15.10 13.82 -9.52
CA LYS A 1042 16.54 13.56 -9.66
C LYS A 1042 17.23 13.36 -8.31
N THR A 1043 16.99 14.26 -7.37
CA THR A 1043 17.71 14.23 -6.07
C THR A 1043 16.97 13.42 -4.99
N GLU A 1044 15.70 13.06 -5.19
CA GLU A 1044 14.77 12.53 -4.16
C GLU A 1044 14.69 13.37 -2.87
N ILE A 1045 15.36 14.53 -2.84
CA ILE A 1045 15.34 15.46 -1.73
C ILE A 1045 13.99 16.16 -1.78
N ARG A 1046 13.27 16.12 -0.65
CA ARG A 1046 12.13 17.00 -0.41
C ARG A 1046 12.60 18.42 -0.65
N ILE A 1047 12.06 19.09 -1.68
CA ILE A 1047 12.41 20.46 -2.03
C ILE A 1047 11.95 21.37 -0.89
N SER A 1048 12.81 21.54 0.10
CA SER A 1048 12.61 22.39 1.28
C SER A 1048 13.28 23.76 1.12
N VAL A 1049 13.92 23.99 -0.03
CA VAL A 1049 14.72 25.18 -0.29
C VAL A 1049 13.87 26.25 -0.96
N CYS A 1050 13.88 27.46 -0.39
CA CYS A 1050 13.34 28.73 -0.89
C CYS A 1050 13.58 28.95 -2.40
N THR A 1051 12.80 28.30 -3.24
CA THR A 1051 12.80 28.52 -4.68
C THR A 1051 11.40 28.99 -5.05
N SER A 1052 11.33 30.18 -5.63
CA SER A 1052 10.10 30.89 -5.97
C SER A 1052 9.44 30.31 -7.22
N TRP A 1053 9.14 29.01 -7.21
CA TRP A 1053 8.40 28.37 -8.28
C TRP A 1053 6.92 28.73 -8.12
N GLN A 1054 6.37 29.33 -9.17
CA GLN A 1054 4.94 29.61 -9.26
C GLN A 1054 4.27 28.46 -10.01
N PHE A 1055 3.42 27.73 -9.31
CA PHE A 1055 2.55 26.76 -9.94
C PHE A 1055 1.23 27.43 -10.28
N SER A 1056 0.82 27.34 -11.54
CA SER A 1056 -0.53 27.70 -11.96
C SER A 1056 -1.32 26.42 -12.08
N LEU A 1057 -2.26 26.19 -11.15
CA LEU A 1057 -3.26 25.16 -11.36
C LEU A 1057 -4.22 25.68 -12.43
N ILE A 1058 -4.02 25.23 -13.68
CA ILE A 1058 -4.95 25.50 -14.77
C ILE A 1058 -6.05 24.45 -14.66
N LEU A 1059 -7.10 24.79 -13.93
CA LEU A 1059 -8.36 24.06 -14.08
C LEU A 1059 -8.90 24.48 -15.44
N ASN A 1060 -8.88 23.56 -16.42
CA ASN A 1060 -9.56 23.74 -17.71
C ASN A 1060 -11.08 23.78 -17.47
N GLY A 1061 -11.54 24.89 -16.90
CA GLY A 1061 -12.94 25.26 -16.85
C GLY A 1061 -13.13 26.44 -17.79
N THR A 1062 -13.92 26.23 -18.85
CA THR A 1062 -14.50 27.23 -19.75
C THR A 1062 -13.57 27.93 -20.75
N ASP A 1063 -14.08 27.99 -21.99
CA ASP A 1063 -13.75 28.96 -23.04
C ASP A 1063 -14.06 30.43 -22.67
N ASN A 1064 -14.19 30.81 -21.38
CA ASN A 1064 -14.35 32.22 -20.99
C ASN A 1064 -13.83 32.64 -19.60
N SER A 1065 -13.19 31.77 -18.82
CA SER A 1065 -12.38 32.22 -17.68
C SER A 1065 -11.36 31.16 -17.26
N VAL A 1066 -10.12 31.30 -17.73
CA VAL A 1066 -8.99 30.56 -17.18
C VAL A 1066 -8.82 30.96 -15.71
N LEU A 1067 -9.20 30.07 -14.80
CA LEU A 1067 -9.06 30.32 -13.37
C LEU A 1067 -7.63 29.95 -12.96
N ILE A 1068 -6.71 30.92 -13.08
CA ILE A 1068 -5.32 30.76 -12.67
C ILE A 1068 -5.27 30.89 -11.14
N ILE A 1069 -5.15 29.78 -10.43
CA ILE A 1069 -4.77 29.80 -9.02
C ILE A 1069 -3.23 29.81 -8.98
N ASN A 1070 -2.66 30.97 -8.67
CA ASN A 1070 -1.22 31.12 -8.48
C ASN A 1070 -0.84 30.61 -7.09
N LEU A 1071 0.01 29.58 -7.05
CA LEU A 1071 0.57 29.03 -5.82
C LEU A 1071 2.01 29.51 -5.62
N LEU A 1072 2.33 29.84 -4.38
CA LEU A 1072 3.67 30.21 -3.93
C LEU A 1072 4.15 29.13 -2.95
N LEU A 1073 5.28 28.50 -3.25
CA LEU A 1073 5.94 27.57 -2.33
C LEU A 1073 6.38 28.31 -1.07
N LEU A 1074 5.79 27.96 0.07
CA LEU A 1074 6.29 28.31 1.39
C LEU A 1074 6.78 27.03 2.05
N ALA A 1075 7.95 27.11 2.71
CA ALA A 1075 8.83 26.01 3.11
C ALA A 1075 8.23 24.90 4.02
N VAL A 1076 6.93 24.89 4.29
CA VAL A 1076 6.31 23.90 5.20
C VAL A 1076 5.04 23.24 4.66
N ASN A 1077 4.22 23.87 3.81
CA ASN A 1077 3.02 23.23 3.21
C ASN A 1077 2.49 24.05 2.02
N ILE A 1078 1.95 23.38 1.00
CA ILE A 1078 1.21 24.03 -0.10
C ILE A 1078 -0.22 24.30 0.38
N VAL A 1079 -0.55 25.56 0.65
CA VAL A 1079 -1.90 25.98 1.07
C VAL A 1079 -2.67 26.54 -0.13
N PHE A 1080 -3.78 25.89 -0.49
CA PHE A 1080 -4.69 26.36 -1.53
C PHE A 1080 -5.50 27.54 -0.99
N ARG A 1081 -5.27 28.75 -1.51
CA ARG A 1081 -6.05 29.94 -1.13
C ARG A 1081 -6.78 30.46 -2.36
N ARG A 1082 -8.11 30.36 -2.37
CA ARG A 1082 -8.95 31.00 -3.40
C ARG A 1082 -8.96 32.51 -3.14
N SER A 1083 -8.22 33.30 -3.92
CA SER A 1083 -8.43 34.74 -3.90
C SER A 1083 -9.69 35.06 -4.72
N ARG A 1084 -10.72 35.61 -4.06
CA ARG A 1084 -11.77 36.33 -4.77
C ARG A 1084 -11.19 37.67 -5.19
N ASN A 1085 -10.82 37.82 -6.46
CA ASN A 1085 -10.70 39.14 -7.05
C ASN A 1085 -12.11 39.72 -7.16
N SER A 1086 -12.37 40.76 -6.37
CA SER A 1086 -13.50 41.66 -6.59
C SER A 1086 -13.25 42.45 -7.87
N SER A 1087 -14.03 42.17 -8.90
CA SER A 1087 -14.34 43.13 -9.96
C SER A 1087 -15.79 43.54 -9.82
#